data_AF-A0A838GAE8-F1
#
_entry.id   AF-A0A838GAE8-F1
#
_cell.length_a   1.000
_cell.length_b   1.000
_cell.length_c   1.000
_cell.angle_alpha   90.00
_cell.angle_beta   90.00
_cell.angle_gamma   90.00
#
_symmetry.space_group_name_H-M   'P 1'
#
loop_
_entity.id
_entity.type
_entity.pdbx_description
1 polymer ?
#
loop_
_entity_poly.entity_id
_entity_poly.type
_entity_poly.pdbx_seq_one_letter_code
_entity_poly.pdbx_strand_id
1 'polypeptide(L)'
;MHHHHSFRLNEYLQWDNALESSLSPDELMESMSEDILRDGNLDLSLQRAFRWGSPGMDGAGLNELIERLRQQRQELLDQFDFGSSLDEIREKLDDILGRETDTIQDRKNQLSDQSDLEASDVDRLSEYLNRREETLAQLPASTAARIEHLKDYEFVDAQAGRDFDELVKQLQQQISDALFNNLMGGLPQQGDGSAQQMQEFLQDLNDAFEQERLGQQPDMDKLNNNWANQLGGRAENMSEIRDRLRRRMEAAQNLMSMLSREQRAQMQAMIQQSLQDSGLMEQFMRLQSHIGPLDRSNLQQAQGPGDQDIPLDIAMQVLDRASQMEQLEGQLRSVHRPQELRGLDKSLIDEVLNDQDQEWLDRWSGIEDQLIDAGFVKKGRRGLELTPKAVRRIGEKALEDVYSSLKNQGIGEHDVQRQGAAGELVETSRRWSFGDPFVLDLPKTVMNGVMRNGPGTPVRLDPSHFEVQDREARTATATVLLIDMSRSMIHNGCWDAAKRSALALDTLIRGKYPRDMLELFGFSATAHPLKMVDLPTLEWNEYNYGTNLQHALELAREKLRPERGRNRQIIVITDGEPTAHIDRGEVRFQYPPTRETFEATLREVVRCTREDITINTFLLESTPHMSRFVEDLMRINRGRVINASPNRLGNYVLKDFLRGRTASRGSGEMWA
;
A
#
# COMPACT_ATOMS: atom_id res chain seq x y z
N MET A 1 -2.79 3.11 66.02
CA MET A 1 -1.69 2.46 65.31
C MET A 1 -2.24 1.90 64.00
N HIS A 2 -2.20 2.71 62.94
CA HIS A 2 -2.61 2.30 61.60
C HIS A 2 -1.36 1.90 60.81
N HIS A 3 -1.28 0.64 60.38
CA HIS A 3 -0.25 0.17 59.47
C HIS A 3 -0.63 0.54 58.04
N HIS A 4 0.08 1.50 57.45
CA HIS A 4 0.14 1.70 56.02
C HIS A 4 1.13 0.70 55.41
N HIS A 5 0.63 -0.22 54.58
CA HIS A 5 1.45 -0.95 53.63
C HIS A 5 1.67 -0.09 52.40
N SER A 6 2.91 0.35 52.22
CA SER A 6 3.43 0.98 51.01
C SER A 6 3.52 -0.05 49.89
N PHE A 7 2.64 0.04 48.89
CA PHE A 7 2.89 -0.60 47.60
C PHE A 7 3.87 0.27 46.82
N ARG A 8 5.04 -0.28 46.52
CA ARG A 8 6.00 0.29 45.57
C ARG A 8 5.31 0.35 44.20
N LEU A 9 5.22 1.54 43.61
CA LEU A 9 5.02 1.64 42.17
C LEU A 9 6.22 0.97 41.51
N ASN A 10 5.99 -0.11 40.78
CA ASN A 10 6.94 -0.56 39.78
C ASN A 10 7.00 0.54 38.71
N GLU A 11 8.17 1.14 38.57
CA GLU A 11 8.53 1.94 37.41
C GLU A 11 8.25 1.10 36.16
N TYR A 12 7.26 1.53 35.36
CA TYR A 12 7.19 1.14 33.96
C TYR A 12 8.47 1.66 33.33
N LEU A 13 9.40 0.75 33.03
CA LEU A 13 10.49 0.98 32.10
C LEU A 13 9.88 1.61 30.85
N GLN A 14 10.38 2.80 30.50
CA GLN A 14 10.10 3.45 29.22
C GLN A 14 10.29 2.41 28.13
N TRP A 15 9.19 2.07 27.47
CA TRP A 15 9.21 1.43 26.17
C TRP A 15 10.02 2.37 25.27
N ASP A 16 11.16 1.89 24.79
CA ASP A 16 11.86 2.53 23.68
C ASP A 16 10.86 2.61 22.53
N ASN A 17 10.43 3.84 22.21
CA ASN A 17 9.69 4.15 21.00
C ASN A 17 10.63 4.04 19.80
N ALA A 18 11.18 2.86 19.55
CA ALA A 18 11.37 2.45 18.17
C ALA A 18 9.95 2.32 17.62
N LEU A 19 9.54 3.22 16.72
CA LEU A 19 8.27 3.09 16.02
C LEU A 19 8.24 1.67 15.42
N GLU A 20 7.39 0.80 15.96
CA GLU A 20 6.87 -0.36 15.24
C GLU A 20 6.00 0.18 14.09
N SER A 21 6.64 0.70 13.05
CA SER A 21 6.08 0.96 11.73
C SER A 21 6.36 -0.22 10.79
N SER A 22 6.52 -1.43 11.34
CA SER A 22 6.49 -2.65 10.56
C SER A 22 5.08 -2.85 10.04
N LEU A 23 4.92 -2.93 8.72
CA LEU A 23 3.72 -3.45 8.09
C LEU A 23 3.35 -4.76 8.77
N SER A 24 2.23 -4.78 9.50
CA SER A 24 1.79 -6.02 10.13
C SER A 24 1.49 -7.02 9.01
N PRO A 25 2.06 -8.23 9.02
CA PRO A 25 1.73 -9.27 8.04
C PRO A 25 0.22 -9.51 7.93
N ASP A 26 -0.53 -9.28 9.02
CA ASP A 26 -1.99 -9.33 9.05
C ASP A 26 -2.66 -8.23 8.20
N GLU A 27 -2.17 -6.99 8.26
CA GLU A 27 -2.68 -5.85 7.48
C GLU A 27 -2.39 -6.04 5.99
N LEU A 28 -1.20 -6.55 5.65
CA LEU A 28 -0.87 -6.91 4.27
C LEU A 28 -1.79 -7.99 3.72
N MET A 29 -1.99 -9.07 4.48
CA MET A 29 -2.92 -10.13 4.10
C MET A 29 -4.35 -9.63 3.92
N GLU A 30 -4.80 -8.70 4.76
CA GLU A 30 -6.12 -8.10 4.68
C GLU A 30 -6.25 -7.21 3.44
N SER A 31 -5.26 -6.37 3.17
CA SER A 31 -5.23 -5.46 2.02
C SER A 31 -5.21 -6.22 0.69
N MET A 32 -4.49 -7.35 0.63
CA MET A 32 -4.40 -8.21 -0.56
C MET A 32 -5.58 -9.18 -0.68
N SER A 33 -6.45 -9.28 0.32
CA SER A 33 -7.51 -10.31 0.36
C SER A 33 -8.47 -10.23 -0.83
N GLU A 34 -8.85 -9.02 -1.24
CA GLU A 34 -9.77 -8.81 -2.37
C GLU A 34 -9.12 -9.23 -3.70
N ASP A 35 -7.86 -8.84 -3.93
CA ASP A 35 -7.10 -9.22 -5.11
C ASP A 35 -6.86 -10.74 -5.17
N ILE A 36 -6.52 -11.36 -4.04
CA ILE A 36 -6.32 -12.82 -3.96
C ILE A 36 -7.60 -13.56 -4.34
N LEU A 37 -8.76 -13.09 -3.88
CA LEU A 37 -10.05 -13.74 -4.18
C LEU A 37 -10.43 -13.61 -5.66
N ARG A 38 -10.11 -12.45 -6.26
CA ARG A 38 -10.39 -12.14 -7.66
C ARG A 38 -9.47 -12.87 -8.62
N ASP A 39 -8.16 -12.73 -8.45
CA ASP A 39 -7.17 -13.24 -9.40
C ASP A 39 -6.71 -14.67 -9.10
N GLY A 40 -6.93 -15.17 -7.87
CA GLY A 40 -6.53 -16.51 -7.46
C GLY A 40 -5.01 -16.70 -7.28
N ASN A 41 -4.21 -15.65 -7.42
CA ASN A 41 -2.77 -15.74 -7.40
C ASN A 41 -2.14 -14.76 -6.41
N LEU A 42 -1.57 -15.32 -5.34
CA LEU A 42 -0.90 -14.56 -4.28
C LEU A 42 0.31 -13.77 -4.78
N ASP A 43 1.11 -14.35 -5.69
CA ASP A 43 2.32 -13.69 -6.21
C ASP A 43 1.94 -12.45 -7.01
N LEU A 44 0.87 -12.50 -7.81
CA LEU A 44 0.37 -11.36 -8.55
C LEU A 44 -0.22 -10.28 -7.64
N SER A 45 -0.97 -10.66 -6.61
CA SER A 45 -1.49 -9.71 -5.62
C SER A 45 -0.35 -9.01 -4.87
N LEU A 46 0.70 -9.75 -4.50
CA LEU A 46 1.87 -9.18 -3.81
C LEU A 46 2.63 -8.21 -4.73
N GLN A 47 2.81 -8.58 -6.01
CA GLN A 47 3.43 -7.70 -7.00
C GLN A 47 2.61 -6.43 -7.24
N ARG A 48 1.27 -6.52 -7.26
CA ARG A 48 0.42 -5.34 -7.39
C ARG A 48 0.53 -4.43 -6.18
N ALA A 49 0.43 -4.99 -4.96
CA ALA A 49 0.58 -4.22 -3.73
C ALA A 49 1.95 -3.54 -3.66
N PHE A 50 3.01 -4.25 -4.06
CA PHE A 50 4.36 -3.70 -4.13
C PHE A 50 4.48 -2.55 -5.16
N ARG A 51 3.93 -2.71 -6.35
CA ARG A 51 4.06 -1.73 -7.44
C ARG A 51 3.22 -0.48 -7.24
N TRP A 52 1.96 -0.66 -6.83
CA TRP A 52 0.96 0.40 -6.82
C TRP A 52 0.65 0.92 -5.42
N GLY A 53 1.15 0.25 -4.37
CA GLY A 53 0.64 0.44 -3.01
C GLY A 53 -0.72 -0.26 -2.85
N SER A 54 -1.13 -0.49 -1.61
CA SER A 54 -2.44 -1.08 -1.31
C SER A 54 -3.33 -0.09 -0.55
N PRO A 55 -4.62 0.05 -0.91
CA PRO A 55 -5.56 0.88 -0.16
C PRO A 55 -5.62 0.43 1.31
N GLY A 56 -5.42 1.35 2.25
CA GLY A 56 -5.42 1.07 3.69
C GLY A 56 -4.04 0.82 4.30
N MET A 57 -2.97 0.79 3.50
CA MET A 57 -1.62 1.00 3.99
C MET A 57 -1.23 2.47 3.81
N ASP A 58 -0.60 3.06 4.83
CA ASP A 58 0.09 4.36 4.74
C ASP A 58 1.40 4.27 3.92
N GLY A 59 1.43 3.42 2.90
CA GLY A 59 2.62 3.07 2.14
C GLY A 59 2.49 3.41 0.66
N ALA A 60 3.33 4.34 0.21
CA ALA A 60 3.57 4.61 -1.20
C ALA A 60 3.97 3.34 -1.95
N GLY A 61 3.54 3.17 -3.21
CA GLY A 61 3.98 2.07 -4.07
C GLY A 61 5.38 2.30 -4.65
N LEU A 62 6.00 1.25 -5.22
CA LEU A 62 7.26 1.40 -5.96
C LEU A 62 7.16 2.48 -7.04
N ASN A 63 6.03 2.54 -7.76
CA ASN A 63 5.81 3.55 -8.80
C ASN A 63 5.82 4.97 -8.22
N GLU A 64 5.30 5.16 -7.01
CA GLU A 64 5.31 6.47 -6.34
C GLU A 64 6.70 6.83 -5.84
N LEU A 65 7.49 5.86 -5.36
CA LEU A 65 8.91 6.08 -5.08
C LEU A 65 9.67 6.50 -6.34
N ILE A 66 9.47 5.79 -7.45
CA ILE A 66 10.08 6.12 -8.75
C ILE A 66 9.65 7.52 -9.20
N GLU A 67 8.38 7.87 -9.06
CA GLU A 67 7.86 9.17 -9.48
C GLU A 67 8.39 10.31 -8.60
N ARG A 68 8.49 10.10 -7.27
CA ARG A 68 9.14 11.06 -6.37
C ARG A 68 10.61 11.26 -6.72
N LEU A 69 11.34 10.19 -7.02
CA LEU A 69 12.74 10.24 -7.42
C LEU A 69 12.90 11.00 -8.74
N ARG A 70 12.03 10.74 -9.74
CA ARG A 70 11.99 11.54 -10.98
C ARG A 70 11.72 13.01 -10.72
N GLN A 71 10.74 13.31 -9.88
CA GLN A 71 10.38 14.69 -9.56
C GLN A 71 11.55 15.41 -8.89
N GLN A 72 12.19 14.78 -7.90
CA GLN A 72 13.39 15.35 -7.25
C GLN A 72 14.53 15.56 -8.25
N ARG A 73 14.79 14.59 -9.14
CA ARG A 73 15.79 14.73 -10.20
C ARG A 73 15.46 15.90 -11.12
N GLN A 74 14.21 16.02 -11.55
CA GLN A 74 13.77 17.11 -12.42
C GLN A 74 13.87 18.46 -11.71
N GLU A 75 13.44 18.57 -10.46
CA GLU A 75 13.56 19.78 -9.64
C GLU A 75 15.03 20.21 -9.46
N LEU A 76 15.94 19.25 -9.24
CA LEU A 76 17.37 19.50 -9.18
C LEU A 76 17.94 20.03 -10.50
N LEU A 77 17.49 19.49 -11.64
CA LEU A 77 17.95 19.94 -12.96
C LEU A 77 17.33 21.28 -13.37
N ASP A 78 16.05 21.49 -13.07
CA ASP A 78 15.30 22.71 -13.37
C ASP A 78 15.80 23.91 -12.57
N GLN A 79 16.24 23.70 -11.31
CA GLN A 79 16.84 24.76 -10.50
C GLN A 79 18.05 25.44 -11.16
N PHE A 80 18.72 24.77 -12.09
CA PHE A 80 19.92 25.26 -12.74
C PHE A 80 19.79 25.30 -14.27
N ASP A 81 18.57 25.23 -14.82
CA ASP A 81 18.28 25.22 -16.27
C ASP A 81 19.06 24.14 -17.07
N PHE A 82 19.40 23.02 -16.44
CA PHE A 82 20.21 21.97 -17.06
C PHE A 82 19.42 20.98 -17.93
N GLY A 83 18.07 21.02 -17.88
CA GLY A 83 17.21 19.99 -18.47
C GLY A 83 17.43 19.73 -19.97
N SER A 84 17.62 20.77 -20.79
CA SER A 84 17.83 20.61 -22.25
C SER A 84 19.30 20.65 -22.67
N SER A 85 20.17 21.29 -21.89
CA SER A 85 21.59 21.44 -22.22
C SER A 85 22.38 20.15 -21.97
N LEU A 86 21.98 19.33 -21.00
CA LEU A 86 22.70 18.10 -20.65
C LEU A 86 22.64 17.00 -21.69
N ASP A 87 21.51 16.83 -22.37
CA ASP A 87 21.39 15.85 -23.45
C ASP A 87 22.33 16.21 -24.61
N GLU A 88 22.42 17.50 -24.95
CA GLU A 88 23.36 18.01 -25.96
C GLU A 88 24.83 17.85 -25.53
N ILE A 89 25.13 18.07 -24.25
CA ILE A 89 26.48 17.87 -23.69
C ILE A 89 26.87 16.40 -23.73
N ARG A 90 25.94 15.50 -23.37
CA ARG A 90 26.15 14.05 -23.40
C ARG A 90 26.43 13.55 -24.80
N GLU A 91 25.64 13.98 -25.79
CA GLU A 91 25.83 13.64 -27.21
C GLU A 91 27.19 14.12 -27.73
N LYS A 92 27.56 15.38 -27.46
CA LYS A 92 28.89 15.90 -27.85
C LYS A 92 30.05 15.18 -27.18
N LEU A 93 29.89 14.79 -25.91
CA LEU A 93 30.92 14.05 -25.18
C LEU A 93 31.07 12.62 -25.73
N ASP A 94 29.97 11.95 -26.05
CA ASP A 94 29.99 10.63 -26.69
C ASP A 94 30.63 10.72 -28.10
N ASP A 95 30.39 11.78 -28.87
CA ASP A 95 31.06 12.04 -30.16
C ASP A 95 32.58 12.25 -30.04
N ILE A 96 33.02 12.98 -29.00
CA ILE A 96 34.45 13.20 -28.71
C ILE A 96 35.12 11.88 -28.33
N LEU A 97 34.48 11.10 -27.46
CA LEU A 97 34.96 9.79 -27.04
C LEU A 97 34.99 8.77 -28.19
N GLY A 98 33.99 8.82 -29.09
CA GLY A 98 33.97 8.01 -30.31
C GLY A 98 35.18 8.31 -31.19
N ARG A 99 35.49 9.59 -31.43
CA ARG A 99 36.65 10.01 -32.24
C ARG A 99 37.99 9.64 -31.62
N GLU A 100 38.13 9.75 -30.30
CA GLU A 100 39.33 9.29 -29.60
C GLU A 100 39.50 7.77 -29.72
N THR A 101 38.41 7.01 -29.53
CA THR A 101 38.42 5.53 -29.65
C THR A 101 38.79 5.09 -31.06
N ASP A 102 38.20 5.71 -32.08
CA ASP A 102 38.49 5.44 -33.49
C ASP A 102 39.96 5.76 -33.82
N THR A 103 40.47 6.90 -33.30
CA THR A 103 41.88 7.29 -33.52
C THR A 103 42.85 6.33 -32.83
N ILE A 104 42.53 5.84 -31.63
CA ILE A 104 43.33 4.82 -30.93
C ILE A 104 43.36 3.53 -31.75
N GLN A 105 42.20 3.10 -32.26
CA GLN A 105 42.08 1.88 -33.05
C GLN A 105 42.82 1.98 -34.38
N ASP A 106 42.72 3.11 -35.07
CA ASP A 106 43.43 3.38 -36.32
C ASP A 106 44.95 3.40 -36.11
N ARG A 107 45.44 4.01 -35.03
CA ARG A 107 46.88 3.99 -34.69
C ARG A 107 47.37 2.59 -34.36
N LYS A 108 46.59 1.77 -33.65
CA LYS A 108 46.93 0.35 -33.41
C LYS A 108 47.01 -0.46 -34.70
N ASN A 109 46.05 -0.25 -35.61
CA ASN A 109 46.05 -0.92 -36.92
C ASN A 109 47.27 -0.53 -37.75
N GLN A 110 47.64 0.76 -37.76
CA GLN A 110 48.84 1.25 -38.46
C GLN A 110 50.16 0.71 -37.85
N LEU A 111 50.22 0.56 -36.52
CA LEU A 111 51.33 -0.08 -35.82
C LEU A 111 51.51 -1.56 -36.18
N SER A 112 50.42 -2.25 -36.55
CA SER A 112 50.48 -3.67 -36.97
C SER A 112 50.94 -3.87 -38.42
N ASP A 113 50.81 -2.85 -39.28
CA ASP A 113 51.18 -2.89 -40.70
C ASP A 113 52.62 -2.38 -40.99
N GLN A 114 53.24 -1.63 -40.08
CA GLN A 114 54.58 -1.07 -40.28
C GLN A 114 55.70 -2.07 -39.91
N SER A 115 56.41 -2.56 -40.93
CA SER A 115 57.49 -3.56 -40.81
C SER A 115 58.88 -2.98 -40.49
N ASP A 116 59.01 -1.65 -40.46
CA ASP A 116 60.30 -0.93 -40.42
C ASP A 116 60.65 -0.32 -39.03
N LEU A 117 59.81 -0.53 -38.01
CA LEU A 117 60.05 -0.04 -36.64
C LEU A 117 60.77 -1.09 -35.77
N GLU A 118 61.63 -0.65 -34.85
CA GLU A 118 62.24 -1.56 -33.87
C GLU A 118 61.16 -2.15 -32.95
N ALA A 119 61.22 -3.46 -32.68
CA ALA A 119 60.24 -4.19 -31.87
C ALA A 119 60.04 -3.57 -30.46
N SER A 120 61.10 -2.99 -29.88
CA SER A 120 61.08 -2.25 -28.61
C SER A 120 60.12 -1.07 -28.63
N ASP A 121 60.07 -0.33 -29.74
CA ASP A 121 59.30 0.90 -29.83
C ASP A 121 57.84 0.62 -30.19
N VAL A 122 57.58 -0.43 -30.98
CA VAL A 122 56.23 -0.95 -31.25
C VAL A 122 55.58 -1.46 -29.97
N ASP A 123 56.30 -2.21 -29.14
CA ASP A 123 55.78 -2.73 -27.87
C ASP A 123 55.39 -1.59 -26.91
N ARG A 124 56.25 -0.58 -26.76
CA ARG A 124 55.98 0.61 -25.91
C ARG A 124 54.77 1.41 -26.38
N LEU A 125 54.63 1.63 -27.69
CA LEU A 125 53.51 2.36 -28.26
C LEU A 125 52.20 1.57 -28.14
N SER A 126 52.25 0.25 -28.32
CA SER A 126 51.09 -0.62 -28.13
C SER A 126 50.62 -0.64 -26.68
N GLU A 127 51.54 -0.70 -25.71
CA GLU A 127 51.22 -0.66 -24.29
C GLU A 127 50.62 0.71 -23.88
N TYR A 128 51.15 1.80 -24.45
CA TYR A 128 50.59 3.15 -24.27
C TYR A 128 49.14 3.24 -24.77
N LEU A 129 48.85 2.75 -25.98
CA LEU A 129 47.50 2.78 -26.55
C LEU A 129 46.54 1.83 -25.82
N ASN A 130 47.00 0.66 -25.37
CA ASN A 130 46.19 -0.28 -24.58
C ASN A 130 45.78 0.33 -23.24
N ARG A 131 46.69 0.99 -22.51
CA ARG A 131 46.37 1.66 -21.25
C ARG A 131 45.32 2.76 -21.43
N ARG A 132 45.37 3.49 -22.55
CA ARG A 132 44.39 4.55 -22.87
C ARG A 132 43.02 3.97 -23.16
N GLU A 133 42.94 2.90 -23.97
CA GLU A 133 41.69 2.17 -24.21
C GLU A 133 41.10 1.59 -22.92
N GLU A 134 41.93 1.00 -22.05
CA GLU A 134 41.49 0.53 -20.72
C GLU A 134 40.96 1.67 -19.85
N THR A 135 41.58 2.85 -19.92
CA THR A 135 41.12 4.05 -19.19
C THR A 135 39.76 4.52 -19.70
N LEU A 136 39.56 4.53 -21.04
CA LEU A 136 38.27 4.88 -21.65
C LEU A 136 37.19 3.84 -21.35
N ALA A 137 37.55 2.55 -21.26
CA ALA A 137 36.63 1.47 -20.92
C ALA A 137 36.20 1.48 -19.44
N GLN A 138 36.99 2.08 -18.55
CA GLN A 138 36.69 2.22 -17.12
C GLN A 138 35.98 3.54 -16.77
N LEU A 139 35.53 4.31 -17.77
CA LEU A 139 34.84 5.57 -17.53
C LEU A 139 33.54 5.36 -16.73
N PRO A 140 33.26 6.22 -15.73
CA PRO A 140 32.02 6.19 -14.98
C PRO A 140 30.77 6.33 -15.88
N ALA A 141 29.62 5.88 -15.37
CA ALA A 141 28.35 6.01 -16.08
C ALA A 141 27.83 7.46 -16.12
N SER A 142 28.22 8.33 -15.17
CA SER A 142 27.76 9.72 -15.09
C SER A 142 28.55 10.65 -16.02
N THR A 143 27.86 11.51 -16.77
CA THR A 143 28.48 12.51 -17.66
C THR A 143 29.41 13.46 -16.88
N ALA A 144 29.05 13.80 -15.64
CA ALA A 144 29.85 14.62 -14.74
C ALA A 144 31.20 13.99 -14.39
N ALA A 145 31.16 12.75 -13.88
CA ALA A 145 32.38 12.04 -13.52
C ALA A 145 33.23 11.68 -14.75
N ARG A 146 32.62 11.49 -15.93
CA ARG A 146 33.36 11.39 -17.19
C ARG A 146 34.15 12.66 -17.50
N ILE A 147 33.52 13.85 -17.41
CA ILE A 147 34.21 15.13 -17.66
C ILE A 147 35.32 15.36 -16.63
N GLU A 148 35.08 15.02 -15.36
CA GLU A 148 36.09 15.13 -14.29
C GLU A 148 37.29 14.22 -14.56
N HIS A 149 37.06 12.95 -14.90
CA HIS A 149 38.13 12.02 -15.27
C HIS A 149 38.88 12.42 -16.55
N LEU A 150 38.19 13.05 -17.50
CA LEU A 150 38.77 13.50 -18.78
C LEU A 150 39.53 14.84 -18.66
N LYS A 151 39.33 15.61 -17.58
CA LYS A 151 40.06 16.87 -17.34
C LYS A 151 41.57 16.65 -17.23
N ASP A 152 41.98 15.54 -16.62
CA ASP A 152 43.39 15.15 -16.47
C ASP A 152 43.86 14.18 -17.59
N TYR A 153 43.01 13.91 -18.60
CA TYR A 153 43.29 12.98 -19.67
C TYR A 153 43.98 13.68 -20.85
N GLU A 154 45.17 13.20 -21.23
CA GLU A 154 45.84 13.61 -22.45
C GLU A 154 45.30 12.84 -23.66
N PHE A 155 44.57 13.53 -24.53
CA PHE A 155 44.00 12.99 -25.77
C PHE A 155 45.07 12.61 -26.80
N VAL A 156 44.88 11.45 -27.43
CA VAL A 156 45.71 10.96 -28.55
C VAL A 156 45.38 11.74 -29.83
N ASP A 157 44.11 12.09 -30.02
CA ASP A 157 43.67 13.01 -31.07
C ASP A 157 43.73 14.48 -30.63
N ALA A 158 44.44 15.29 -31.41
CA ALA A 158 44.57 16.73 -31.20
C ALA A 158 43.28 17.50 -31.54
N GLN A 159 42.34 16.92 -32.29
CA GLN A 159 41.02 17.51 -32.52
C GLN A 159 40.06 17.18 -31.37
N ALA A 160 39.99 15.92 -30.92
CA ALA A 160 39.19 15.52 -29.75
C ALA A 160 39.52 16.35 -28.50
N GLY A 161 40.81 16.58 -28.20
CA GLY A 161 41.22 17.41 -27.06
C GLY A 161 40.78 18.87 -27.18
N ARG A 162 40.82 19.46 -28.38
CA ARG A 162 40.36 20.85 -28.60
C ARG A 162 38.85 20.99 -28.46
N ASP A 163 38.10 20.02 -28.97
CA ASP A 163 36.64 19.99 -28.88
C ASP A 163 36.20 19.78 -27.41
N PHE A 164 36.95 18.99 -26.63
CA PHE A 164 36.72 18.83 -25.19
C PHE A 164 36.98 20.13 -24.41
N ASP A 165 38.11 20.80 -24.65
CA ASP A 165 38.42 22.10 -24.03
C ASP A 165 37.36 23.18 -24.35
N GLU A 166 36.83 23.16 -25.57
CA GLU A 166 35.75 24.06 -25.98
C GLU A 166 34.43 23.73 -25.27
N LEU A 167 34.09 22.44 -25.16
CA LEU A 167 32.90 21.97 -24.44
C LEU A 167 32.95 22.38 -22.96
N VAL A 168 34.09 22.21 -22.29
CA VAL A 168 34.27 22.60 -20.88
C VAL A 168 34.10 24.11 -20.71
N LYS A 169 34.65 24.93 -21.62
CA LYS A 169 34.48 26.39 -21.59
C LYS A 169 33.04 26.83 -21.80
N GLN A 170 32.33 26.22 -22.76
CA GLN A 170 30.91 26.50 -23.00
C GLN A 170 30.07 26.15 -21.78
N LEU A 171 30.33 24.99 -21.17
CA LEU A 171 29.67 24.52 -19.95
C LEU A 171 29.89 25.50 -18.78
N GLN A 172 31.14 25.92 -18.53
CA GLN A 172 31.46 26.90 -17.50
C GLN A 172 30.72 28.24 -17.69
N GLN A 173 30.63 28.71 -18.93
CA GLN A 173 29.92 29.95 -19.26
C GLN A 173 28.41 29.82 -19.03
N GLN A 174 27.80 28.74 -19.52
CA GLN A 174 26.37 28.46 -19.34
C GLN A 174 25.98 28.30 -17.87
N ILE A 175 26.78 27.58 -17.07
CA ILE A 175 26.57 27.46 -15.62
C ILE A 175 26.63 28.82 -14.93
N SER A 176 27.61 29.65 -15.30
CA SER A 176 27.77 30.98 -14.72
C SER A 176 26.58 31.90 -15.01
N ASP A 177 26.07 31.84 -16.24
CA ASP A 177 24.90 32.59 -16.68
C ASP A 177 23.61 32.08 -16.00
N ALA A 178 23.44 30.76 -15.87
CA ALA A 178 22.29 30.15 -15.20
C ALA A 178 22.24 30.48 -13.69
N LEU A 179 23.37 30.36 -12.99
CA LEU A 179 23.48 30.74 -11.57
C LEU A 179 23.15 32.23 -11.36
N PHE A 180 23.60 33.11 -12.26
CA PHE A 180 23.30 34.54 -12.19
C PHE A 180 21.81 34.82 -12.45
N ASN A 181 21.22 34.17 -13.44
CA ASN A 181 19.81 34.31 -13.78
C ASN A 181 18.89 33.81 -12.66
N ASN A 182 19.21 32.68 -12.02
CA ASN A 182 18.49 32.19 -10.84
C ASN A 182 18.58 33.20 -9.69
N LEU A 183 19.78 33.72 -9.42
CA LEU A 183 20.00 34.72 -8.38
C LEU A 183 19.19 36.02 -8.60
N MET A 184 19.08 36.45 -9.85
CA MET A 184 18.29 37.64 -10.25
C MET A 184 16.80 37.35 -10.32
N GLY A 185 16.38 36.12 -10.66
CA GLY A 185 14.99 35.68 -10.70
C GLY A 185 14.35 35.52 -9.32
N GLY A 186 15.16 35.25 -8.29
CA GLY A 186 14.73 35.18 -6.89
C GLY A 186 14.61 36.54 -6.19
N LEU A 187 15.10 37.63 -6.78
CA LEU A 187 14.97 38.97 -6.23
C LEU A 187 13.61 39.57 -6.62
N PRO A 188 12.80 40.05 -5.66
CA PRO A 188 11.54 40.72 -5.99
C PRO A 188 11.84 41.96 -6.83
N GLN A 189 11.47 41.90 -8.12
CA GLN A 189 11.56 43.06 -8.99
C GLN A 189 10.73 44.21 -8.38
N GLN A 190 11.41 45.34 -8.14
CA GLN A 190 10.85 46.67 -7.90
C GLN A 190 9.50 46.72 -7.18
N GLY A 191 9.55 46.88 -5.85
CA GLY A 191 8.45 47.44 -5.08
C GLY A 191 8.97 48.51 -4.14
N ASP A 192 8.49 49.75 -4.30
CA ASP A 192 8.82 50.94 -3.50
C ASP A 192 8.54 50.80 -1.98
N GLY A 193 8.12 49.62 -1.50
CA GLY A 193 7.92 49.29 -0.07
C GLY A 193 8.95 48.34 0.55
N SER A 194 9.83 47.72 -0.25
CA SER A 194 10.80 46.71 0.24
C SER A 194 11.90 47.32 1.13
N ALA A 195 12.35 48.54 0.81
CA ALA A 195 13.37 49.23 1.58
C ALA A 195 12.87 49.66 2.97
N GLN A 196 11.60 50.10 3.07
CA GLN A 196 10.98 50.48 4.34
C GLN A 196 10.72 49.26 5.24
N GLN A 197 10.25 48.14 4.67
CA GLN A 197 10.07 46.90 5.43
C GLN A 197 11.40 46.32 5.92
N MET A 198 12.46 46.37 5.10
CA MET A 198 13.80 45.97 5.52
C MET A 198 14.34 46.89 6.63
N GLN A 199 14.02 48.19 6.56
CA GLN A 199 14.44 49.15 7.58
C GLN A 199 13.76 48.88 8.91
N GLU A 200 12.45 48.61 8.89
CA GLU A 200 11.66 48.25 10.07
C GLU A 200 12.10 46.91 10.67
N PHE A 201 12.40 45.92 9.83
CA PHE A 201 12.96 44.64 10.25
C PHE A 201 14.32 44.78 10.94
N LEU A 202 15.27 45.50 10.32
CA LEU A 202 16.59 45.73 10.91
C LEU A 202 16.50 46.56 12.19
N GLN A 203 15.56 47.50 12.27
CA GLN A 203 15.31 48.27 13.48
C GLN A 203 14.77 47.39 14.61
N ASP A 204 13.73 46.59 14.36
CA ASP A 204 13.16 45.66 15.36
C ASP A 204 14.21 44.64 15.86
N LEU A 205 15.08 44.15 14.96
CA LEU A 205 16.18 43.26 15.35
C LEU A 205 17.24 43.96 16.20
N ASN A 206 17.65 45.17 15.81
CA ASN A 206 18.63 45.94 16.57
C ASN A 206 18.10 46.28 17.97
N ASP A 207 16.81 46.66 18.08
CA ASP A 207 16.16 46.93 19.36
C ASP A 207 16.12 45.68 20.26
N ALA A 208 15.87 44.50 19.69
CA ALA A 208 15.90 43.24 20.43
C ALA A 208 17.30 42.84 20.89
N PHE A 209 18.34 43.04 20.06
CA PHE A 209 19.73 42.81 20.45
C PHE A 209 20.20 43.82 21.53
N GLU A 210 19.74 45.07 21.49
CA GLU A 210 20.01 46.05 22.56
C GLU A 210 19.31 45.68 23.87
N GLN A 211 18.06 45.19 23.82
CA GLN A 211 17.36 44.68 25.01
C GLN A 211 18.11 43.52 25.67
N GLU A 212 18.60 42.56 24.87
CA GLU A 212 19.43 41.44 25.36
C GLU A 212 20.74 41.95 25.99
N ARG A 213 21.41 42.93 25.36
CA ARG A 213 22.64 43.54 25.87
C ARG A 213 22.45 44.27 27.21
N LEU A 214 21.26 44.86 27.40
CA LEU A 214 20.85 45.53 28.65
C LEU A 214 20.35 44.55 29.72
N GLY A 215 20.35 43.23 29.45
CA GLY A 215 19.89 42.19 30.37
C GLY A 215 18.36 42.09 30.50
N GLN A 216 17.62 42.65 29.54
CA GLN A 216 16.16 42.54 29.45
C GLN A 216 15.78 41.38 28.54
N GLN A 217 14.61 40.75 28.78
CA GLN A 217 14.11 39.69 27.90
C GLN A 217 13.54 40.33 26.62
N PRO A 218 14.10 40.02 25.44
CA PRO A 218 13.58 40.54 24.18
C PRO A 218 12.23 39.89 23.82
N ASP A 219 11.37 40.68 23.18
CA ASP A 219 10.04 40.24 22.73
C ASP A 219 10.14 39.34 21.48
N MET A 220 10.42 38.06 21.73
CA MET A 220 10.53 37.03 20.69
C MET A 220 9.22 36.77 19.96
N ASP A 221 8.08 36.97 20.63
CA ASP A 221 6.76 36.79 20.03
C ASP A 221 6.51 37.86 18.97
N LYS A 222 6.89 39.11 19.24
CA LYS A 222 6.84 40.20 18.26
C LYS A 222 7.73 39.90 17.03
N LEU A 223 8.98 39.45 17.25
CA LEU A 223 9.89 39.12 16.15
C LEU A 223 9.42 37.93 15.32
N ASN A 224 8.94 36.88 15.96
CA ASN A 224 8.46 35.69 15.27
C ASN A 224 7.14 35.98 14.52
N ASN A 225 6.24 36.79 15.07
CA ASN A 225 4.97 37.09 14.41
C ASN A 225 5.15 38.04 13.22
N ASN A 226 6.05 39.02 13.32
CA ASN A 226 6.28 39.98 12.25
C ASN A 226 7.25 39.47 11.19
N TRP A 227 8.26 38.67 11.58
CA TRP A 227 9.44 38.42 10.75
C TRP A 227 9.88 36.95 10.66
N ALA A 228 9.09 35.96 11.12
CA ALA A 228 9.46 34.54 11.04
C ALA A 228 9.77 34.07 9.61
N ASN A 229 9.00 34.52 8.61
CA ASN A 229 9.27 34.15 7.21
C ASN A 229 10.63 34.67 6.74
N GLN A 230 11.00 35.88 7.17
CA GLN A 230 12.29 36.47 6.82
C GLN A 230 13.42 35.82 7.60
N LEU A 231 13.24 35.41 8.85
CA LEU A 231 14.26 34.72 9.67
C LEU A 231 14.42 33.22 9.36
N GLY A 232 13.64 32.67 8.42
CA GLY A 232 13.73 31.27 8.01
C GLY A 232 13.02 30.31 8.97
N GLY A 233 11.90 30.74 9.55
CA GLY A 233 11.11 30.00 10.54
C GLY A 233 11.14 30.67 11.93
N ARG A 234 10.28 30.19 12.83
CA ARG A 234 10.28 30.65 14.23
C ARG A 234 11.61 30.31 14.91
N ALA A 235 12.11 31.23 15.73
CA ALA A 235 13.31 31.03 16.54
C ALA A 235 12.94 31.03 18.04
N GLU A 236 13.56 30.14 18.81
CA GLU A 236 13.25 29.97 20.23
C GLU A 236 14.03 30.98 21.10
N ASN A 237 15.18 31.46 20.64
CA ASN A 237 16.02 32.40 21.38
C ASN A 237 16.85 33.32 20.46
N MET A 238 17.38 34.42 21.03
CA MET A 238 18.22 35.37 20.28
C MET A 238 19.54 34.79 19.79
N SER A 239 20.08 33.75 20.43
CA SER A 239 21.30 33.07 19.96
C SER A 239 21.05 32.37 18.62
N GLU A 240 19.89 31.72 18.48
CA GLU A 240 19.49 31.06 17.24
C GLU A 240 19.27 32.07 16.11
N ILE A 241 18.67 33.23 16.41
CA ILE A 241 18.56 34.34 15.45
C ILE A 241 19.94 34.83 15.03
N ARG A 242 20.87 35.03 15.99
CA ARG A 242 22.25 35.45 15.73
C ARG A 242 22.98 34.45 14.82
N ASP A 243 22.87 33.16 15.10
CA ASP A 243 23.52 32.10 14.33
C ASP A 243 22.94 31.95 12.92
N ARG A 244 21.62 32.14 12.75
CA ARG A 244 20.97 32.15 11.44
C ARG A 244 21.41 33.38 10.62
N LEU A 245 21.46 34.56 11.23
CA LEU A 245 21.93 35.79 10.57
C LEU A 245 23.41 35.69 10.20
N ARG A 246 24.24 35.08 11.06
CA ARG A 246 25.67 34.85 10.78
C ARG A 246 25.86 33.95 9.57
N ARG A 247 25.20 32.79 9.55
CA ARG A 247 25.24 31.84 8.42
C ARG A 247 24.80 32.47 7.10
N ARG A 248 23.78 33.33 7.13
CA ARG A 248 23.30 34.05 5.94
C ARG A 248 24.27 35.14 5.47
N MET A 249 24.89 35.88 6.39
CA MET A 249 25.92 36.85 6.02
C MET A 249 27.18 36.17 5.48
N GLU A 250 27.56 35.03 6.04
CA GLU A 250 28.64 34.18 5.53
C GLU A 250 28.30 33.65 4.12
N ALA A 251 27.09 33.13 3.90
CA ALA A 251 26.62 32.69 2.59
C ALA A 251 26.59 33.83 1.56
N ALA A 252 26.10 35.02 1.93
CA ALA A 252 26.07 36.19 1.06
C ALA A 252 27.47 36.72 0.71
N GLN A 253 28.42 36.65 1.65
CA GLN A 253 29.82 37.04 1.40
C GLN A 253 30.54 36.02 0.52
N ASN A 254 30.31 34.73 0.74
CA ASN A 254 30.80 33.67 -0.14
C ASN A 254 30.26 33.86 -1.55
N LEU A 255 28.98 34.19 -1.69
CA LEU A 255 28.36 34.50 -2.98
C LEU A 255 28.96 35.74 -3.65
N MET A 256 29.18 36.82 -2.90
CA MET A 256 29.88 38.02 -3.41
C MET A 256 31.33 37.73 -3.81
N SER A 257 31.96 36.71 -3.20
CA SER A 257 33.29 36.23 -3.56
C SER A 257 33.29 35.27 -4.76
N MET A 258 32.12 34.78 -5.18
CA MET A 258 31.92 33.91 -6.35
C MET A 258 31.60 34.68 -7.64
N LEU A 259 31.07 35.90 -7.56
CA LEU A 259 30.74 36.73 -8.73
C LEU A 259 32.00 37.20 -9.50
N SER A 260 31.93 37.42 -10.82
CA SER A 260 33.04 37.99 -11.59
C SER A 260 33.32 39.46 -11.20
N ARG A 261 34.50 40.01 -11.55
CA ARG A 261 34.83 41.42 -11.23
C ARG A 261 33.84 42.41 -11.82
N GLU A 262 33.31 42.13 -13.00
CA GLU A 262 32.36 42.98 -13.70
C GLU A 262 30.95 42.88 -13.08
N GLN A 263 30.50 41.66 -12.76
CA GLN A 263 29.22 41.42 -12.07
C GLN A 263 29.22 41.97 -10.64
N ARG A 264 30.34 41.88 -9.90
CA ARG A 264 30.48 42.53 -8.58
C ARG A 264 30.35 44.04 -8.67
N ALA A 265 30.95 44.66 -9.69
CA ALA A 265 30.88 46.10 -9.88
C ALA A 265 29.45 46.56 -10.22
N GLN A 266 28.75 45.82 -11.09
CA GLN A 266 27.34 46.07 -11.40
C GLN A 266 26.43 45.91 -10.18
N MET A 267 26.60 44.82 -9.42
CA MET A 267 25.78 44.57 -8.24
C MET A 267 26.06 45.58 -7.12
N GLN A 268 27.33 45.96 -6.91
CA GLN A 268 27.69 47.05 -5.99
C GLN A 268 27.09 48.39 -6.40
N ALA A 269 27.07 48.71 -7.71
CA ALA A 269 26.46 49.93 -8.20
C ALA A 269 24.94 49.92 -7.98
N MET A 270 24.26 48.79 -8.22
CA MET A 270 22.83 48.64 -8.01
C MET A 270 22.45 48.70 -6.51
N ILE A 271 23.22 48.04 -5.66
CA ILE A 271 23.09 48.09 -4.20
C ILE A 271 23.32 49.51 -3.68
N GLN A 272 24.36 50.20 -4.15
CA GLN A 272 24.60 51.60 -3.78
C GLN A 272 23.44 52.51 -4.19
N GLN A 273 22.89 52.30 -5.39
CA GLN A 273 21.79 53.11 -5.89
C GLN A 273 20.49 52.85 -5.11
N SER A 274 20.22 51.61 -4.70
CA SER A 274 19.03 51.27 -3.90
C SER A 274 19.15 51.63 -2.41
N LEU A 275 20.37 51.66 -1.84
CA LEU A 275 20.59 51.92 -0.41
C LEU A 275 20.79 53.40 -0.05
N GLN A 276 20.92 54.30 -1.04
CA GLN A 276 21.14 55.73 -0.80
C GLN A 276 19.92 56.45 -0.21
N ASP A 277 18.70 55.92 -0.36
CA ASP A 277 17.45 56.63 -0.02
C ASP A 277 16.85 56.30 1.37
N SER A 278 17.38 55.33 2.13
CA SER A 278 16.58 54.65 3.18
C SER A 278 17.23 54.50 4.57
N GLY A 279 18.41 55.06 4.85
CA GLY A 279 19.03 54.98 6.19
C GLY A 279 19.40 53.56 6.67
N LEU A 280 19.20 52.55 5.83
CA LEU A 280 19.48 51.13 6.05
C LEU A 280 20.93 50.87 6.42
N MET A 281 21.87 51.64 5.86
CA MET A 281 23.30 51.48 6.12
C MET A 281 23.65 51.68 7.60
N GLU A 282 22.96 52.60 8.28
CA GLU A 282 23.16 52.84 9.70
C GLU A 282 22.65 51.66 10.54
N GLN A 283 21.47 51.12 10.19
CA GLN A 283 20.89 49.96 10.87
C GLN A 283 21.72 48.70 10.65
N PHE A 284 22.28 48.51 9.45
CA PHE A 284 23.16 47.39 9.13
C PHE A 284 24.48 47.44 9.92
N MET A 285 25.07 48.62 10.06
CA MET A 285 26.28 48.82 10.87
C MET A 285 26.03 48.54 12.35
N ARG A 286 24.86 48.92 12.88
CA ARG A 286 24.45 48.58 14.26
C ARG A 286 24.26 47.08 14.43
N LEU A 287 23.59 46.41 13.50
CA LEU A 287 23.39 44.96 13.54
C LEU A 287 24.73 44.21 13.51
N GLN A 288 25.66 44.64 12.65
CA GLN A 288 26.99 44.06 12.58
C GLN A 288 27.75 44.19 13.91
N SER A 289 27.51 45.26 14.66
CA SER A 289 28.11 45.43 16.00
C SER A 289 27.54 44.45 17.05
N HIS A 290 26.28 44.01 16.88
CA HIS A 290 25.61 43.06 17.79
C HIS A 290 25.94 41.60 17.49
N ILE A 291 26.17 41.24 16.23
CA ILE A 291 26.48 39.86 15.80
C ILE A 291 27.94 39.49 16.14
N GLY A 292 28.80 40.47 16.42
CA GLY A 292 30.22 40.29 16.74
C GLY A 292 31.10 40.21 15.48
N PRO A 293 32.44 40.22 15.63
CA PRO A 293 33.34 40.09 14.49
C PRO A 293 33.10 38.75 13.80
N LEU A 294 32.70 38.81 12.53
CA LEU A 294 32.68 37.64 11.64
C LEU A 294 34.10 37.06 11.59
N ASP A 295 34.19 35.74 11.68
CA ASP A 295 35.48 35.04 11.71
C ASP A 295 36.17 35.15 10.35
N ARG A 296 36.94 36.23 10.17
CA ARG A 296 37.67 36.54 8.94
C ARG A 296 38.84 35.59 8.69
N SER A 297 39.14 34.69 9.62
CA SER A 297 40.25 33.75 9.53
C SER A 297 40.05 32.73 8.38
N ASN A 298 38.81 32.37 8.04
CA ASN A 298 38.51 31.55 6.85
C ASN A 298 38.63 32.30 5.51
N LEU A 299 38.68 33.64 5.53
CA LEU A 299 38.78 34.47 4.32
C LEU A 299 40.23 34.88 3.99
N GLN A 300 41.18 34.70 4.91
CA GLN A 300 42.59 35.04 4.67
C GLN A 300 43.32 33.99 3.81
N GLN A 301 42.74 32.80 3.58
CA GLN A 301 43.27 31.80 2.65
C GLN A 301 42.87 32.03 1.19
N ALA A 302 41.98 32.98 0.89
CA ALA A 302 41.52 33.30 -0.46
C ALA A 302 42.14 34.60 -1.04
N GLN A 303 43.34 34.98 -0.61
CA GLN A 303 44.13 36.03 -1.26
C GLN A 303 45.45 35.45 -1.80
N GLY A 304 45.33 34.69 -2.88
CA GLY A 304 46.42 34.37 -3.80
C GLY A 304 46.10 34.95 -5.20
N PRO A 305 47.09 35.40 -5.98
CA PRO A 305 46.84 35.97 -7.29
C PRO A 305 46.60 34.87 -8.35
N GLY A 306 45.42 34.88 -8.99
CA GLY A 306 45.17 34.29 -10.31
C GLY A 306 44.38 32.97 -10.34
N ASP A 307 43.15 33.05 -10.87
CA ASP A 307 42.57 32.06 -11.79
C ASP A 307 42.34 30.62 -11.29
N GLN A 308 41.54 30.42 -10.23
CA GLN A 308 41.02 29.08 -9.90
C GLN A 308 39.52 29.10 -9.61
N ASP A 309 38.75 28.68 -10.63
CA ASP A 309 37.87 27.51 -10.62
C ASP A 309 37.14 27.18 -9.32
N ILE A 310 35.98 27.82 -9.04
CA ILE A 310 34.83 27.12 -8.43
C ILE A 310 33.52 27.80 -8.90
N PRO A 311 33.06 27.49 -10.13
CA PRO A 311 31.63 27.25 -10.40
C PRO A 311 31.34 25.85 -10.98
N LEU A 312 32.37 25.14 -11.45
CA LEU A 312 32.25 23.84 -12.11
C LEU A 312 32.00 22.70 -11.11
N ASP A 313 32.65 22.72 -9.95
CA ASP A 313 32.55 21.64 -8.96
C ASP A 313 31.14 21.48 -8.39
N ILE A 314 30.42 22.59 -8.17
CA ILE A 314 29.03 22.58 -7.70
C ILE A 314 28.12 21.98 -8.77
N ALA A 315 28.35 22.34 -10.04
CA ALA A 315 27.61 21.76 -11.15
C ALA A 315 27.91 20.25 -11.28
N MET A 316 29.18 19.84 -11.17
CA MET A 316 29.55 18.42 -11.18
C MET A 316 28.89 17.64 -10.05
N GLN A 317 28.79 18.20 -8.84
CA GLN A 317 28.08 17.55 -7.73
C GLN A 317 26.58 17.41 -8.01
N VAL A 318 25.93 18.44 -8.56
CA VAL A 318 24.50 18.38 -8.93
C VAL A 318 24.26 17.36 -10.04
N LEU A 319 25.14 17.32 -11.04
CA LEU A 319 25.05 16.40 -12.17
C LEU A 319 25.36 14.95 -11.77
N ASP A 320 26.35 14.74 -10.92
CA ASP A 320 26.64 13.41 -10.38
C ASP A 320 25.45 12.91 -9.56
N ARG A 321 24.90 13.77 -8.70
CA ARG A 321 23.68 13.48 -7.94
C ARG A 321 22.49 13.12 -8.84
N ALA A 322 22.25 13.89 -9.89
CA ALA A 322 21.18 13.62 -10.85
C ALA A 322 21.40 12.30 -11.62
N SER A 323 22.65 11.95 -11.91
CA SER A 323 22.99 10.68 -12.55
C SER A 323 22.82 9.48 -11.63
N GLN A 324 23.24 9.59 -10.36
CA GLN A 324 22.98 8.56 -9.34
C GLN A 324 21.48 8.29 -9.19
N MET A 325 20.68 9.37 -9.19
CA MET A 325 19.21 9.28 -9.21
C MET A 325 18.70 8.53 -10.44
N GLU A 326 19.15 8.88 -11.64
CA GLU A 326 18.76 8.19 -12.89
C GLU A 326 19.14 6.70 -12.88
N GLN A 327 20.33 6.36 -12.38
CA GLN A 327 20.78 4.98 -12.26
C GLN A 327 19.91 4.17 -11.29
N LEU A 328 19.64 4.72 -10.10
CA LEU A 328 18.77 4.08 -9.12
C LEU A 328 17.35 3.93 -9.67
N GLU A 329 16.84 4.94 -10.37
CA GLU A 329 15.54 4.88 -11.06
C GLU A 329 15.50 3.73 -12.08
N GLY A 330 16.55 3.57 -12.89
CA GLY A 330 16.68 2.48 -13.85
C GLY A 330 16.69 1.10 -13.18
N GLN A 331 17.42 0.96 -12.07
CA GLN A 331 17.42 -0.27 -11.27
C GLN A 331 16.03 -0.55 -10.70
N LEU A 332 15.37 0.43 -10.08
CA LEU A 332 14.03 0.29 -9.50
C LEU A 332 12.96 -0.07 -10.55
N ARG A 333 13.04 0.47 -11.77
CA ARG A 333 12.13 0.09 -12.87
C ARG A 333 12.27 -1.37 -13.31
N SER A 334 13.46 -1.95 -13.16
CA SER A 334 13.73 -3.35 -13.50
C SER A 334 13.23 -4.34 -12.43
N VAL A 335 12.97 -3.85 -11.22
CA VAL A 335 12.45 -4.64 -10.11
C VAL A 335 10.96 -4.91 -10.33
N HIS A 336 10.61 -6.19 -10.40
CA HIS A 336 9.22 -6.63 -10.45
C HIS A 336 8.79 -7.38 -9.19
N ARG A 337 9.75 -7.91 -8.44
CA ARG A 337 9.49 -8.67 -7.21
C ARG A 337 10.21 -8.05 -6.01
N PRO A 338 9.60 -8.10 -4.80
CA PRO A 338 10.25 -7.59 -3.60
C PRO A 338 11.62 -8.23 -3.29
N GLN A 339 11.84 -9.49 -3.67
CA GLN A 339 13.13 -10.16 -3.49
C GLN A 339 14.28 -9.52 -4.28
N GLU A 340 13.99 -8.93 -5.44
CA GLU A 340 14.98 -8.33 -6.34
C GLU A 340 15.53 -7.01 -5.75
N LEU A 341 14.83 -6.40 -4.79
CA LEU A 341 15.32 -5.24 -4.04
C LEU A 341 16.64 -5.50 -3.32
N ARG A 342 16.93 -6.75 -2.94
CA ARG A 342 18.20 -7.13 -2.28
C ARG A 342 19.41 -7.02 -3.22
N GLY A 343 19.17 -6.99 -4.53
CA GLY A 343 20.22 -6.86 -5.55
C GLY A 343 20.53 -5.41 -5.95
N LEU A 344 19.85 -4.42 -5.36
CA LEU A 344 20.09 -3.00 -5.62
C LEU A 344 21.44 -2.57 -5.05
N ASP A 345 22.05 -1.58 -5.69
CA ASP A 345 23.32 -1.04 -5.22
C ASP A 345 23.13 -0.25 -3.92
N LYS A 346 23.73 -0.75 -2.84
CA LYS A 346 23.59 -0.16 -1.52
C LYS A 346 24.21 1.24 -1.44
N SER A 347 25.30 1.52 -2.17
CA SER A 347 25.87 2.87 -2.15
C SER A 347 24.93 3.89 -2.78
N LEU A 348 24.24 3.52 -3.86
CA LEU A 348 23.25 4.40 -4.48
C LEU A 348 22.03 4.62 -3.59
N ILE A 349 21.57 3.59 -2.86
CA ILE A 349 20.46 3.72 -1.91
C ILE A 349 20.82 4.67 -0.77
N ASP A 350 21.97 4.47 -0.13
CA ASP A 350 22.41 5.24 1.04
C ASP A 350 22.65 6.72 0.68
N GLU A 351 23.14 6.97 -0.54
CA GLU A 351 23.40 8.33 -1.01
C GLU A 351 22.10 9.00 -1.50
N VAL A 352 21.31 8.34 -2.37
CA VAL A 352 20.18 8.94 -3.11
C VAL A 352 18.90 9.06 -2.29
N LEU A 353 18.56 8.04 -1.51
CA LEU A 353 17.26 7.95 -0.86
C LEU A 353 17.27 8.59 0.52
N ASN A 354 16.16 9.22 0.86
CA ASN A 354 15.91 9.74 2.20
C ASN A 354 15.63 8.58 3.18
N ASP A 355 15.78 8.83 4.49
CA ASP A 355 15.53 7.85 5.55
C ASP A 355 14.18 7.12 5.38
N GLN A 356 13.11 7.84 5.01
CA GLN A 356 11.78 7.28 4.79
C GLN A 356 11.72 6.28 3.62
N ASP A 357 12.49 6.52 2.56
CA ASP A 357 12.52 5.69 1.36
C ASP A 357 13.44 4.48 1.56
N GLN A 358 14.50 4.62 2.36
CA GLN A 358 15.32 3.49 2.82
C GLN A 358 14.52 2.56 3.72
N GLU A 359 13.76 3.10 4.68
CA GLU A 359 12.82 2.32 5.50
C GLU A 359 11.78 1.61 4.62
N TRP A 360 11.33 2.22 3.53
CA TRP A 360 10.42 1.57 2.59
C TRP A 360 11.06 0.37 1.87
N LEU A 361 12.31 0.51 1.41
CA LEU A 361 13.05 -0.58 0.76
C LEU A 361 13.27 -1.75 1.73
N ASP A 362 13.72 -1.45 2.94
CA ASP A 362 13.96 -2.46 3.97
C ASP A 362 12.67 -3.20 4.31
N ARG A 363 11.55 -2.47 4.47
CA ARG A 363 10.22 -3.05 4.70
C ARG A 363 9.82 -4.05 3.61
N TRP A 364 9.94 -3.68 2.34
CA TRP A 364 9.52 -4.55 1.24
C TRP A 364 10.52 -5.69 0.96
N SER A 365 11.81 -5.49 1.21
CA SER A 365 12.82 -6.55 1.01
C SER A 365 12.64 -7.75 1.94
N GLY A 366 12.03 -7.54 3.12
CA GLY A 366 11.79 -8.55 4.14
C GLY A 366 10.37 -9.13 4.16
N ILE A 367 9.44 -8.59 3.37
CA ILE A 367 8.00 -8.86 3.55
C ILE A 367 7.61 -10.32 3.30
N GLU A 368 8.26 -10.98 2.34
CA GLU A 368 7.98 -12.38 2.05
C GLU A 368 8.42 -13.30 3.19
N ASP A 369 9.60 -13.03 3.75
CA ASP A 369 10.11 -13.78 4.90
C ASP A 369 9.21 -13.53 6.13
N GLN A 370 8.75 -12.30 6.34
CA GLN A 370 7.76 -11.98 7.38
C GLN A 370 6.43 -12.72 7.20
N LEU A 371 5.92 -12.84 5.97
CA LEU A 371 4.69 -13.60 5.68
C LEU A 371 4.86 -15.11 5.93
N ILE A 372 6.06 -15.64 5.69
CA ILE A 372 6.41 -17.04 5.95
C ILE A 372 6.57 -17.28 7.46
N ASP A 373 7.29 -16.39 8.16
CA ASP A 373 7.52 -16.48 9.61
C ASP A 373 6.24 -16.30 10.40
N ALA A 374 5.35 -15.40 9.95
CA ALA A 374 4.00 -15.26 10.49
C ALA A 374 3.10 -16.48 10.19
N GLY A 375 3.53 -17.39 9.31
CA GLY A 375 2.83 -18.62 8.95
C GLY A 375 1.61 -18.41 8.06
N PHE A 376 1.50 -17.27 7.37
CA PHE A 376 0.45 -17.02 6.38
C PHE A 376 0.73 -17.69 5.05
N VAL A 377 2.00 -17.79 4.70
CA VAL A 377 2.45 -18.28 3.40
C VAL A 377 3.47 -19.40 3.58
N LYS A 378 3.50 -20.34 2.63
CA LYS A 378 4.53 -21.38 2.53
C LYS A 378 5.11 -21.40 1.11
N LYS A 379 6.42 -21.68 0.98
CA LYS A 379 7.05 -21.90 -0.33
C LYS A 379 6.59 -23.25 -0.90
N GLY A 380 5.77 -23.19 -1.94
CA GLY A 380 5.25 -24.35 -2.68
C GLY A 380 6.13 -24.74 -3.87
N ARG A 381 5.67 -25.70 -4.68
CA ARG A 381 6.37 -26.12 -5.92
C ARG A 381 6.24 -25.12 -7.07
N ARG A 382 5.20 -24.27 -7.02
CA ARG A 382 4.82 -23.34 -8.09
C ARG A 382 4.93 -21.86 -7.70
N GLY A 383 5.41 -21.55 -6.50
CA GLY A 383 5.43 -20.21 -5.94
C GLY A 383 4.96 -20.19 -4.48
N LEU A 384 4.49 -19.04 -4.02
CA LEU A 384 3.94 -18.87 -2.68
C LEU A 384 2.53 -19.47 -2.59
N GLU A 385 2.31 -20.35 -1.61
CA GLU A 385 1.01 -20.98 -1.36
C GLU A 385 0.42 -20.48 -0.03
N LEU A 386 -0.89 -20.22 0.01
CA LEU A 386 -1.60 -19.83 1.23
C LEU A 386 -1.66 -20.99 2.23
N THR A 387 -1.46 -20.67 3.50
CA THR A 387 -1.72 -21.61 4.60
C THR A 387 -3.17 -21.52 5.07
N PRO A 388 -3.68 -22.52 5.83
CA PRO A 388 -5.00 -22.41 6.46
C PRO A 388 -5.15 -21.18 7.37
N LYS A 389 -4.05 -20.67 7.94
CA LYS A 389 -4.05 -19.44 8.76
C LYS A 389 -4.38 -18.22 7.89
N ALA A 390 -3.78 -18.10 6.71
CA ALA A 390 -4.08 -17.01 5.77
C ALA A 390 -5.50 -17.07 5.25
N VAL A 391 -5.99 -18.25 4.87
CA VAL A 391 -7.38 -18.41 4.40
C VAL A 391 -8.38 -18.01 5.48
N ARG A 392 -8.08 -18.32 6.75
CA ARG A 392 -8.88 -17.87 7.88
C ARG A 392 -8.88 -16.35 8.02
N ARG A 393 -7.72 -15.69 7.90
CA ARG A 393 -7.63 -14.22 7.95
C ARG A 393 -8.43 -13.55 6.83
N ILE A 394 -8.31 -14.07 5.60
CA ILE A 394 -9.12 -13.63 4.44
C ILE A 394 -10.61 -13.83 4.73
N GLY A 395 -11.00 -14.96 5.33
CA GLY A 395 -12.38 -15.24 5.71
C GLY A 395 -12.93 -14.34 6.81
N GLU A 396 -12.11 -13.95 7.78
CA GLU A 396 -12.46 -12.98 8.83
C GLU A 396 -12.73 -11.59 8.23
N LYS A 397 -11.87 -11.14 7.30
CA LYS A 397 -12.11 -9.91 6.54
C LYS A 397 -13.40 -9.98 5.72
N ALA A 398 -13.59 -11.07 4.96
CA ALA A 398 -14.80 -11.27 4.17
C ALA A 398 -16.06 -11.28 5.06
N LEU A 399 -16.00 -11.86 6.27
CA LEU A 399 -17.10 -11.83 7.23
C LEU A 399 -17.38 -10.41 7.73
N GLU A 400 -16.33 -9.65 8.06
CA GLU A 400 -16.43 -8.25 8.48
C GLU A 400 -17.03 -7.36 7.38
N ASP A 401 -16.60 -7.51 6.13
CA ASP A 401 -17.11 -6.76 4.98
C ASP A 401 -18.59 -7.04 4.73
N VAL A 402 -19.00 -8.31 4.86
CA VAL A 402 -20.40 -8.71 4.76
C VAL A 402 -21.21 -8.10 5.93
N TYR A 403 -20.73 -8.16 7.18
CA TYR A 403 -21.41 -7.55 8.33
C TYR A 403 -21.46 -6.02 8.31
N SER A 404 -20.39 -5.36 7.86
CA SER A 404 -20.34 -3.90 7.75
C SER A 404 -21.32 -3.40 6.69
N SER A 405 -21.42 -4.11 5.56
CA SER A 405 -22.44 -3.86 4.55
C SER A 405 -23.87 -4.06 5.08
N LEU A 406 -24.08 -5.00 6.02
CA LEU A 406 -25.36 -5.21 6.70
C LEU A 406 -25.71 -4.06 7.66
N LYS A 407 -24.72 -3.52 8.39
CA LYS A 407 -24.91 -2.46 9.39
C LYS A 407 -25.11 -1.08 8.76
N ASN A 408 -24.37 -0.78 7.69
CA ASN A 408 -24.47 0.49 6.97
C ASN A 408 -25.78 0.63 6.17
N GLN A 409 -26.54 -0.47 6.02
CA GLN A 409 -27.81 -0.51 5.30
C GLN A 409 -29.02 -0.57 6.25
N GLY A 410 -29.03 0.31 7.26
CA GLY A 410 -30.21 0.51 8.10
C GLY A 410 -31.47 0.73 7.23
N ILE A 411 -32.36 -0.27 7.24
CA ILE A 411 -33.82 -0.18 7.04
C ILE A 411 -34.24 0.87 5.99
N GLY A 412 -34.04 0.56 4.70
CA GLY A 412 -34.51 1.42 3.61
C GLY A 412 -34.65 0.63 2.30
N GLU A 413 -35.91 0.50 1.86
CA GLU A 413 -36.43 -0.04 0.60
C GLU A 413 -36.61 -1.57 0.43
N HIS A 414 -37.87 -1.90 0.19
CA HIS A 414 -38.55 -3.19 0.29
C HIS A 414 -38.18 -4.20 -0.80
N ASP A 415 -38.11 -5.49 -0.42
CA ASP A 415 -38.93 -6.48 -1.09
C ASP A 415 -39.63 -7.37 -0.03
N VAL A 416 -40.86 -7.72 -0.34
CA VAL A 416 -41.94 -8.15 0.55
C VAL A 416 -41.60 -9.42 1.34
N GLN A 417 -41.66 -9.38 2.68
CA GLN A 417 -42.24 -10.48 3.47
C GLN A 417 -42.54 -10.11 4.93
N ARG A 418 -43.67 -10.67 5.39
CA ARG A 418 -44.35 -10.46 6.67
C ARG A 418 -43.42 -10.44 7.89
N GLN A 419 -43.69 -9.46 8.75
CA GLN A 419 -43.19 -9.35 10.11
C GLN A 419 -43.50 -10.62 10.92
N GLY A 420 -42.44 -11.19 11.49
CA GLY A 420 -42.45 -12.02 12.68
C GLY A 420 -41.20 -11.63 13.48
N ALA A 421 -41.44 -10.98 14.62
CA ALA A 421 -40.51 -10.40 15.57
C ALA A 421 -39.01 -10.78 15.44
N ALA A 422 -38.18 -9.76 15.18
CA ALA A 422 -36.76 -9.78 15.42
C ALA A 422 -36.48 -9.45 16.90
N GLY A 423 -35.60 -10.21 17.54
CA GLY A 423 -35.05 -9.92 18.86
C GLY A 423 -33.81 -10.78 19.11
N GLU A 424 -32.70 -10.11 19.44
CA GLU A 424 -31.44 -10.71 19.86
C GLU A 424 -31.57 -11.45 21.22
N LEU A 425 -30.56 -12.28 21.48
CA LEU A 425 -30.38 -13.13 22.65
C LEU A 425 -30.53 -12.37 23.96
N VAL A 426 -31.44 -12.86 24.81
CA VAL A 426 -31.39 -12.58 26.24
C VAL A 426 -31.25 -13.93 26.95
N GLU A 427 -30.28 -14.04 27.86
CA GLU A 427 -30.26 -15.07 28.91
C GLU A 427 -31.41 -14.85 29.90
N THR A 428 -32.65 -14.83 29.41
CA THR A 428 -33.85 -14.75 30.23
C THR A 428 -34.51 -16.11 30.27
N SER A 429 -34.62 -16.64 31.49
CA SER A 429 -35.70 -17.54 31.85
C SER A 429 -37.04 -16.87 31.60
N ARG A 430 -38.03 -17.64 31.16
CA ARG A 430 -39.40 -17.15 30.93
C ARG A 430 -40.38 -17.87 31.84
N ARG A 431 -41.54 -17.27 32.10
CA ARG A 431 -42.60 -17.94 32.87
C ARG A 431 -43.02 -19.23 32.19
N TRP A 432 -43.16 -20.27 32.99
CA TRP A 432 -43.65 -21.56 32.55
C TRP A 432 -45.11 -21.45 32.11
N SER A 433 -45.41 -22.02 30.95
CA SER A 433 -46.75 -22.15 30.39
C SER A 433 -47.06 -23.62 30.12
N PHE A 434 -48.34 -23.96 30.12
CA PHE A 434 -48.78 -25.32 29.88
C PHE A 434 -48.34 -25.78 28.49
N GLY A 435 -47.54 -26.86 28.43
CA GLY A 435 -46.88 -27.35 27.20
C GLY A 435 -45.35 -27.24 27.23
N ASP A 436 -44.78 -26.46 28.15
CA ASP A 436 -43.33 -26.28 28.24
C ASP A 436 -42.61 -27.45 28.92
N PRO A 437 -41.39 -27.81 28.47
CA PRO A 437 -40.58 -28.82 29.14
C PRO A 437 -40.26 -28.38 30.58
N PHE A 438 -40.40 -29.30 31.53
CA PHE A 438 -40.27 -29.03 32.96
C PHE A 438 -38.80 -28.92 33.42
N VAL A 439 -38.07 -27.98 32.81
CA VAL A 439 -36.67 -27.65 33.13
C VAL A 439 -36.64 -26.27 33.79
N LEU A 440 -36.90 -26.27 35.10
CA LEU A 440 -37.04 -25.04 35.88
C LEU A 440 -35.68 -24.37 36.15
N ASP A 441 -35.64 -23.04 36.03
CA ASP A 441 -34.64 -22.21 36.68
C ASP A 441 -34.91 -22.23 38.19
N LEU A 442 -34.29 -23.19 38.90
CA LEU A 442 -34.51 -23.38 40.33
C LEU A 442 -34.22 -22.12 41.14
N PRO A 443 -33.08 -21.39 40.95
CA PRO A 443 -32.83 -20.15 41.66
C PRO A 443 -33.93 -19.10 41.50
N LYS A 444 -34.36 -18.81 40.25
CA LYS A 444 -35.40 -17.79 40.02
C LYS A 444 -36.78 -18.27 40.42
N THR A 445 -37.08 -19.55 40.25
CA THR A 445 -38.35 -20.14 40.71
C THR A 445 -38.49 -20.06 42.23
N VAL A 446 -37.42 -20.37 42.96
CA VAL A 446 -37.38 -20.24 44.42
C VAL A 446 -37.40 -18.78 44.84
N MET A 447 -36.65 -17.90 44.16
CA MET A 447 -36.65 -16.46 44.42
C MET A 447 -38.04 -15.84 44.23
N ASN A 448 -38.74 -16.19 43.15
CA ASN A 448 -40.12 -15.77 42.90
C ASN A 448 -41.08 -16.29 43.99
N GLY A 449 -40.88 -17.54 44.43
CA GLY A 449 -41.63 -18.11 45.55
C GLY A 449 -41.40 -17.38 46.87
N VAL A 450 -40.16 -17.04 47.20
CA VAL A 450 -39.80 -16.31 48.43
C VAL A 450 -40.25 -14.85 48.37
N MET A 451 -40.11 -14.19 47.22
CA MET A 451 -40.57 -12.80 47.04
C MET A 451 -42.09 -12.65 47.16
N ARG A 452 -42.86 -13.66 46.72
CA ARG A 452 -44.33 -13.61 46.73
C ARG A 452 -44.96 -14.15 48.01
N ASN A 453 -44.39 -15.23 48.58
CA ASN A 453 -44.94 -15.89 49.76
C ASN A 453 -44.24 -15.51 51.07
N GLY A 454 -43.18 -14.70 50.99
CA GLY A 454 -42.37 -14.27 52.13
C GLY A 454 -41.30 -15.30 52.56
N PRO A 455 -40.37 -14.89 53.43
CA PRO A 455 -39.30 -15.74 53.96
C PRO A 455 -39.85 -16.71 55.02
N GLY A 456 -40.49 -17.80 54.58
CA GLY A 456 -40.99 -18.88 55.43
C GLY A 456 -40.38 -20.23 55.00
N THR A 457 -40.05 -21.07 55.98
CA THR A 457 -39.66 -22.47 55.73
C THR A 457 -40.79 -23.41 56.18
N PRO A 458 -41.23 -24.37 55.34
CA PRO A 458 -40.76 -24.65 53.98
C PRO A 458 -41.28 -23.62 52.94
N VAL A 459 -40.45 -23.32 51.94
CA VAL A 459 -40.83 -22.43 50.83
C VAL A 459 -41.93 -23.09 50.01
N ARG A 460 -43.12 -22.47 49.96
CA ARG A 460 -44.22 -22.93 49.11
C ARG A 460 -44.03 -22.44 47.68
N LEU A 461 -43.92 -23.37 46.74
CA LEU A 461 -43.85 -23.08 45.31
C LEU A 461 -45.23 -23.31 44.68
N ASP A 462 -45.61 -22.41 43.77
CA ASP A 462 -46.84 -22.46 43.00
C ASP A 462 -46.46 -22.47 41.50
N PRO A 463 -47.26 -23.08 40.61
CA PRO A 463 -46.97 -23.06 39.17
C PRO A 463 -46.77 -21.66 38.58
N SER A 464 -47.38 -20.63 39.17
CA SER A 464 -47.16 -19.22 38.76
C SER A 464 -45.76 -18.67 39.09
N HIS A 465 -44.98 -19.37 39.92
CA HIS A 465 -43.60 -19.04 40.29
C HIS A 465 -42.57 -19.70 39.37
N PHE A 466 -43.01 -20.69 38.58
CA PHE A 466 -42.13 -21.47 37.73
C PHE A 466 -41.60 -20.63 36.59
N GLU A 467 -40.28 -20.54 36.53
CA GLU A 467 -39.59 -20.06 35.35
C GLU A 467 -38.84 -21.22 34.71
N VAL A 468 -39.01 -21.38 33.41
CA VAL A 468 -38.26 -22.35 32.63
C VAL A 468 -37.06 -21.67 31.99
N GLN A 469 -35.93 -22.39 32.02
CA GLN A 469 -34.80 -22.01 31.19
C GLN A 469 -35.15 -22.30 29.74
N ASP A 470 -35.08 -21.29 28.88
CA ASP A 470 -35.17 -21.53 27.44
C ASP A 470 -33.88 -22.26 27.03
N ARG A 471 -33.93 -23.59 26.99
CA ARG A 471 -32.90 -24.36 26.31
C ARG A 471 -33.11 -24.11 24.83
N GLU A 472 -32.26 -23.26 24.23
CA GLU A 472 -31.92 -23.49 22.84
C GLU A 472 -31.42 -24.93 22.76
N ALA A 473 -32.25 -25.83 22.26
CA ALA A 473 -31.74 -26.99 21.57
C ALA A 473 -30.82 -26.39 20.50
N ARG A 474 -29.51 -26.39 20.76
CA ARG A 474 -28.50 -26.08 19.76
C ARG A 474 -28.60 -27.20 18.73
N THR A 475 -29.57 -27.10 17.84
CA THR A 475 -29.76 -28.01 16.72
C THR A 475 -28.55 -27.81 15.83
N ALA A 476 -27.65 -28.79 15.87
CA ALA A 476 -26.52 -28.79 14.95
C ALA A 476 -27.08 -28.87 13.52
N THR A 477 -26.51 -28.08 12.64
CA THR A 477 -26.93 -28.00 11.23
C THR A 477 -25.85 -28.61 10.35
N ALA A 478 -26.27 -29.41 9.37
CA ALA A 478 -25.40 -29.94 8.32
C ALA A 478 -25.73 -29.21 7.01
N THR A 479 -24.77 -28.44 6.53
CA THR A 479 -24.89 -27.56 5.38
C THR A 479 -23.97 -28.04 4.27
N VAL A 480 -24.51 -28.23 3.07
CA VAL A 480 -23.71 -28.36 1.86
C VAL A 480 -23.86 -27.07 1.05
N LEU A 481 -22.75 -26.41 0.75
CA LEU A 481 -22.68 -25.26 -0.13
C LEU A 481 -22.28 -25.71 -1.53
N LEU A 482 -23.15 -25.47 -2.50
CA LEU A 482 -22.94 -25.75 -3.92
C LEU A 482 -22.66 -24.42 -4.62
N ILE A 483 -21.49 -24.27 -5.25
CA ILE A 483 -21.13 -23.07 -6.01
C ILE A 483 -21.03 -23.43 -7.50
N ASP A 484 -21.80 -22.73 -8.33
CA ASP A 484 -21.69 -22.81 -9.78
C ASP A 484 -20.34 -22.23 -10.24
N MET A 485 -19.63 -23.01 -11.05
CA MET A 485 -18.33 -22.67 -11.65
C MET A 485 -18.44 -22.45 -13.17
N SER A 486 -19.66 -22.26 -13.67
CA SER A 486 -19.93 -21.97 -15.06
C SER A 486 -19.28 -20.65 -15.52
N ARG A 487 -19.12 -20.50 -16.84
CA ARG A 487 -18.48 -19.32 -17.44
C ARG A 487 -19.24 -18.01 -17.17
N SER A 488 -20.56 -18.07 -17.03
CA SER A 488 -21.42 -16.91 -16.75
C SER A 488 -21.10 -16.30 -15.39
N MET A 489 -20.85 -17.13 -14.37
CA MET A 489 -20.54 -16.67 -13.01
C MET A 489 -19.32 -15.76 -12.96
N ILE A 490 -18.34 -15.96 -13.84
CA ILE A 490 -17.11 -15.17 -13.86
C ILE A 490 -17.32 -13.87 -14.62
N HIS A 491 -17.96 -13.92 -15.80
CA HIS A 491 -18.23 -12.71 -16.60
C HIS A 491 -19.04 -11.67 -15.84
N ASN A 492 -19.95 -12.13 -14.97
CA ASN A 492 -20.83 -11.29 -14.19
C ASN A 492 -20.24 -10.87 -12.82
N GLY A 493 -18.96 -11.17 -12.53
CA GLY A 493 -18.32 -10.89 -11.23
C GLY A 493 -18.97 -11.61 -10.03
N CYS A 494 -19.78 -12.63 -10.31
CA CYS A 494 -20.57 -13.39 -9.35
C CYS A 494 -19.73 -14.42 -8.60
N TRP A 495 -18.70 -14.94 -9.26
CA TRP A 495 -17.75 -15.92 -8.71
C TRP A 495 -17.01 -15.39 -7.46
N ASP A 496 -16.51 -14.15 -7.52
CA ASP A 496 -15.78 -13.54 -6.40
C ASP A 496 -16.70 -13.30 -5.20
N ALA A 497 -17.94 -12.89 -5.45
CA ALA A 497 -18.97 -12.76 -4.42
C ALA A 497 -19.30 -14.12 -3.78
N ALA A 498 -19.35 -15.20 -4.57
CA ALA A 498 -19.59 -16.54 -4.07
C ALA A 498 -18.42 -17.04 -3.20
N LYS A 499 -17.17 -16.84 -3.63
CA LYS A 499 -15.97 -17.15 -2.83
C LYS A 499 -16.00 -16.41 -1.48
N ARG A 500 -16.26 -15.11 -1.49
CA ARG A 500 -16.39 -14.29 -0.26
C ARG A 500 -17.46 -14.82 0.67
N SER A 501 -18.65 -15.12 0.12
CA SER A 501 -19.78 -15.65 0.89
C SER A 501 -19.47 -17.00 1.54
N ALA A 502 -18.78 -17.88 0.81
CA ALA A 502 -18.38 -19.19 1.29
C ALA A 502 -17.35 -19.10 2.43
N LEU A 503 -16.32 -18.26 2.27
CA LEU A 503 -15.30 -18.04 3.30
C LEU A 503 -15.86 -17.34 4.54
N ALA A 504 -16.76 -16.38 4.36
CA ALA A 504 -17.47 -15.73 5.46
C ALA A 504 -18.33 -16.75 6.23
N LEU A 505 -19.03 -17.64 5.52
CA LEU A 505 -19.85 -18.68 6.14
C LEU A 505 -19.00 -19.72 6.89
N ASP A 506 -17.88 -20.17 6.32
CA ASP A 506 -16.94 -21.08 7.00
C ASP A 506 -16.38 -20.44 8.27
N THR A 507 -15.97 -19.18 8.19
CA THR A 507 -15.46 -18.41 9.34
C THR A 507 -16.52 -18.27 10.43
N LEU A 508 -17.76 -17.94 10.05
CA LEU A 508 -18.88 -17.83 11.00
C LEU A 508 -19.18 -19.17 11.68
N ILE A 509 -19.21 -20.27 10.93
CA ILE A 509 -19.48 -21.61 11.46
C ILE A 509 -18.36 -22.05 12.39
N ARG A 510 -17.08 -21.93 11.99
CA ARG A 510 -15.94 -22.31 12.84
C ARG A 510 -15.85 -21.45 14.10
N GLY A 511 -16.17 -20.15 13.99
CA GLY A 511 -16.10 -19.21 15.10
C GLY A 511 -17.26 -19.33 16.09
N LYS A 512 -18.51 -19.25 15.61
CA LYS A 512 -19.71 -19.21 16.47
C LYS A 512 -20.42 -20.55 16.61
N TYR A 513 -20.33 -21.45 15.63
CA TYR A 513 -21.11 -22.68 15.55
C TYR A 513 -20.26 -23.94 15.28
N PRO A 514 -19.25 -24.26 16.12
CA PRO A 514 -18.25 -25.30 15.83
C PRO A 514 -18.81 -26.73 15.78
N ARG A 515 -20.09 -26.94 16.12
CA ARG A 515 -20.79 -28.23 16.01
C ARG A 515 -21.50 -28.42 14.67
N ASP A 516 -21.63 -27.36 13.90
CA ASP A 516 -22.24 -27.39 12.58
C ASP A 516 -21.24 -27.90 11.55
N MET A 517 -21.76 -28.58 10.54
CA MET A 517 -20.99 -29.11 9.43
C MET A 517 -21.21 -28.23 8.20
N LEU A 518 -20.11 -27.88 7.54
CA LEU A 518 -20.11 -27.22 6.25
C LEU A 518 -19.23 -28.01 5.28
N GLU A 519 -19.79 -28.38 4.14
CA GLU A 519 -19.08 -29.02 3.03
C GLU A 519 -19.29 -28.21 1.77
N LEU A 520 -18.25 -28.10 0.93
CA LEU A 520 -18.24 -27.29 -0.26
C LEU A 520 -18.10 -28.15 -1.50
N PHE A 521 -18.96 -27.94 -2.50
CA PHE A 521 -18.81 -28.53 -3.82
C PHE A 521 -18.87 -27.44 -4.89
N GLY A 522 -17.94 -27.54 -5.84
CA GLY A 522 -17.99 -26.77 -7.07
C GLY A 522 -18.60 -27.62 -8.17
N PHE A 523 -19.49 -27.05 -8.97
CA PHE A 523 -20.12 -27.77 -10.07
C PHE A 523 -20.05 -27.01 -11.40
N SER A 524 -19.84 -27.76 -12.47
CA SER A 524 -19.90 -27.30 -13.85
C SER A 524 -20.53 -28.42 -14.71
N ALA A 525 -19.82 -29.01 -15.68
CA ALA A 525 -20.26 -30.25 -16.35
C ALA A 525 -20.48 -31.40 -15.35
N THR A 526 -19.68 -31.43 -14.29
CA THR A 526 -19.70 -32.38 -13.19
C THR A 526 -19.45 -31.65 -11.87
N ALA A 527 -19.86 -32.25 -10.75
CA ALA A 527 -19.68 -31.70 -9.42
C ALA A 527 -18.52 -32.41 -8.70
N HIS A 528 -17.71 -31.66 -7.96
CA HIS A 528 -16.58 -32.18 -7.20
C HIS A 528 -16.45 -31.50 -5.84
N PRO A 529 -15.99 -32.21 -4.81
CA PRO A 529 -15.74 -31.60 -3.50
C PRO A 529 -14.58 -30.61 -3.61
N LEU A 530 -14.75 -29.43 -3.01
CA LEU A 530 -13.72 -28.40 -2.90
C LEU A 530 -13.26 -28.26 -1.46
N LYS A 531 -11.97 -28.01 -1.26
CA LYS A 531 -11.46 -27.64 0.06
C LYS A 531 -11.53 -26.14 0.23
N MET A 532 -11.93 -25.69 1.41
CA MET A 532 -11.97 -24.27 1.76
C MET A 532 -10.61 -23.57 1.59
N VAL A 533 -9.50 -24.28 1.88
CA VAL A 533 -8.14 -23.75 1.76
C VAL A 533 -7.76 -23.44 0.32
N ASP A 534 -8.32 -24.18 -0.64
CA ASP A 534 -8.01 -24.03 -2.05
C ASP A 534 -8.93 -22.99 -2.74
N LEU A 535 -10.01 -22.55 -2.07
CA LEU A 535 -11.03 -21.69 -2.65
C LEU A 535 -10.52 -20.30 -3.08
N PRO A 536 -9.68 -19.59 -2.29
CA PRO A 536 -9.15 -18.30 -2.72
C PRO A 536 -8.32 -18.43 -3.99
N THR A 537 -7.41 -19.42 -4.01
CA THR A 537 -6.45 -19.67 -5.10
C THR A 537 -7.03 -20.49 -6.25
N LEU A 538 -8.33 -20.78 -6.23
CA LEU A 538 -8.96 -21.58 -7.26
C LEU A 538 -9.08 -20.76 -8.55
N GLU A 539 -8.17 -21.04 -9.47
CA GLU A 539 -8.19 -20.53 -10.84
C GLU A 539 -9.22 -21.30 -11.68
N TRP A 540 -9.92 -20.57 -12.54
CA TRP A 540 -10.88 -21.18 -13.46
C TRP A 540 -10.15 -21.93 -14.57
N ASN A 541 -10.67 -23.12 -14.91
CA ASN A 541 -10.18 -23.87 -16.05
C ASN A 541 -11.11 -23.67 -17.25
N GLU A 542 -10.55 -23.20 -18.37
CA GLU A 542 -11.25 -22.81 -19.62
C GLU A 542 -12.16 -23.89 -20.23
N TYR A 543 -11.97 -25.14 -19.80
CA TYR A 543 -12.61 -26.33 -20.34
C TYR A 543 -13.82 -26.83 -19.54
N ASN A 544 -14.20 -26.18 -18.43
CA ASN A 544 -15.36 -26.56 -17.63
C ASN A 544 -16.64 -25.87 -18.13
N TYR A 545 -17.42 -26.56 -18.97
CA TYR A 545 -18.66 -26.06 -19.56
C TYR A 545 -19.91 -26.65 -18.91
N GLY A 546 -20.94 -25.83 -18.74
CA GLY A 546 -22.28 -26.24 -18.31
C GLY A 546 -22.51 -26.19 -16.80
N THR A 547 -23.78 -26.36 -16.45
CA THR A 547 -24.33 -26.18 -15.09
C THR A 547 -25.08 -27.46 -14.71
N ASN A 548 -24.37 -28.43 -14.12
CA ASN A 548 -24.92 -29.74 -13.74
C ASN A 548 -25.42 -29.75 -12.30
N LEU A 549 -26.51 -29.02 -12.06
CA LEU A 549 -27.14 -28.94 -10.75
C LEU A 549 -27.67 -30.30 -10.28
N GLN A 550 -28.08 -31.18 -11.21
CA GLN A 550 -28.54 -32.54 -10.89
C GLN A 550 -27.45 -33.34 -10.17
N HIS A 551 -26.25 -33.40 -10.73
CA HIS A 551 -25.14 -34.13 -10.12
C HIS A 551 -24.67 -33.47 -8.81
N ALA A 552 -24.68 -32.14 -8.73
CA ALA A 552 -24.34 -31.42 -7.51
C ALA A 552 -25.30 -31.74 -6.35
N LEU A 553 -26.61 -31.77 -6.61
CA LEU A 553 -27.63 -32.15 -5.64
C LEU A 553 -27.53 -33.62 -5.22
N GLU A 554 -27.18 -34.51 -6.14
CA GLU A 554 -26.95 -35.93 -5.86
C GLU A 554 -25.80 -36.11 -4.86
N LEU A 555 -24.64 -35.52 -5.13
CA LEU A 555 -23.49 -35.58 -4.20
C LEU A 555 -23.78 -34.91 -2.86
N ALA A 556 -24.49 -33.77 -2.87
CA ALA A 556 -24.90 -33.10 -1.64
C ALA A 556 -25.82 -33.99 -0.79
N ARG A 557 -26.79 -34.65 -1.41
CA ARG A 557 -27.70 -35.59 -0.72
C ARG A 557 -26.93 -36.77 -0.14
N GLU A 558 -26.03 -37.38 -0.91
CA GLU A 558 -25.18 -38.48 -0.42
C GLU A 558 -24.36 -38.07 0.79
N LYS A 559 -23.80 -36.86 0.76
CA LYS A 559 -22.99 -36.31 1.86
C LYS A 559 -23.82 -35.97 3.09
N LEU A 560 -25.07 -35.53 2.92
CA LEU A 560 -25.99 -35.20 4.02
C LEU A 560 -26.73 -36.43 4.59
N ARG A 561 -26.75 -37.55 3.87
CA ARG A 561 -27.47 -38.77 4.27
C ARG A 561 -27.04 -39.36 5.63
N PRO A 562 -25.74 -39.35 6.02
CA PRO A 562 -25.31 -39.80 7.34
C PRO A 562 -25.78 -38.91 8.51
N GLU A 563 -26.07 -37.63 8.25
CA GLU A 563 -26.33 -36.58 9.25
C GLU A 563 -27.80 -36.56 9.74
N ARG A 564 -28.38 -37.72 10.05
CA ARG A 564 -29.82 -37.90 10.33
C ARG A 564 -30.35 -37.19 11.59
N GLY A 565 -29.46 -36.72 12.48
CA GLY A 565 -29.83 -36.01 13.71
C GLY A 565 -29.66 -34.49 13.64
N ARG A 566 -29.27 -33.96 12.47
CA ARG A 566 -29.02 -32.53 12.25
C ARG A 566 -30.07 -31.96 11.32
N ASN A 567 -30.30 -30.65 11.41
CA ASN A 567 -31.03 -29.97 10.36
C ASN A 567 -30.18 -30.01 9.07
N ARG A 568 -30.73 -30.52 7.97
CA ARG A 568 -29.97 -30.74 6.73
C ARG A 568 -30.40 -29.72 5.68
N GLN A 569 -29.43 -28.95 5.20
CA GLN A 569 -29.67 -27.92 4.21
C GLN A 569 -28.62 -27.94 3.10
N ILE A 570 -29.07 -27.58 1.90
CA ILE A 570 -28.24 -27.34 0.74
C ILE A 570 -28.42 -25.86 0.39
N ILE A 571 -27.31 -25.14 0.27
CA ILE A 571 -27.29 -23.78 -0.26
C ILE A 571 -26.70 -23.86 -1.66
N VAL A 572 -27.43 -23.38 -2.66
CA VAL A 572 -27.00 -23.33 -4.06
C VAL A 572 -26.75 -21.89 -4.44
N ILE A 573 -25.57 -21.58 -4.99
CA ILE A 573 -25.24 -20.28 -5.58
C ILE A 573 -25.04 -20.51 -7.07
N THR A 574 -25.89 -19.90 -7.90
CA THR A 574 -25.87 -20.12 -9.35
C THR A 574 -26.41 -18.89 -10.09
N ASP A 575 -25.92 -18.64 -11.30
CA ASP A 575 -26.46 -17.63 -12.20
C ASP A 575 -27.13 -18.23 -13.44
N GLY A 576 -26.83 -19.50 -13.73
CA GLY A 576 -27.34 -20.23 -14.89
C GLY A 576 -28.43 -21.24 -14.58
N GLU A 577 -29.23 -21.53 -15.60
CA GLU A 577 -30.18 -22.65 -15.60
C GLU A 577 -29.44 -23.98 -15.76
N PRO A 578 -30.00 -25.12 -15.31
CA PRO A 578 -29.35 -26.41 -15.47
C PRO A 578 -29.22 -26.77 -16.95
N THR A 579 -27.99 -26.76 -17.46
CA THR A 579 -27.64 -27.03 -18.87
C THR A 579 -26.98 -28.38 -19.08
N ALA A 580 -26.64 -29.06 -17.98
CA ALA A 580 -26.07 -30.41 -18.00
C ALA A 580 -26.78 -31.34 -17.02
N HIS A 581 -26.80 -32.62 -17.34
CA HIS A 581 -27.20 -33.71 -16.43
C HIS A 581 -26.40 -34.98 -16.73
N ILE A 582 -26.37 -35.90 -15.77
CA ILE A 582 -25.82 -37.24 -15.98
C ILE A 582 -26.96 -38.17 -16.41
N ASP A 583 -26.80 -38.79 -17.57
CA ASP A 583 -27.65 -39.91 -18.01
C ASP A 583 -26.78 -41.16 -18.21
N ARG A 584 -27.13 -42.24 -17.50
CA ARG A 584 -26.42 -43.53 -17.55
C ARG A 584 -24.89 -43.44 -17.34
N GLY A 585 -24.42 -42.47 -16.56
CA GLY A 585 -23.01 -42.26 -16.27
C GLY A 585 -22.26 -41.36 -17.27
N GLU A 586 -22.93 -40.89 -18.32
CA GLU A 586 -22.38 -39.90 -19.26
C GLU A 586 -22.95 -38.51 -19.01
N VAL A 587 -22.10 -37.49 -19.15
CA VAL A 587 -22.52 -36.09 -19.04
C VAL A 587 -23.16 -35.65 -20.34
N ARG A 588 -24.43 -35.26 -20.28
CA ARG A 588 -25.17 -34.65 -21.38
C ARG A 588 -25.21 -33.15 -21.17
N PHE A 589 -24.53 -32.39 -22.04
CA PHE A 589 -24.56 -30.93 -22.05
C PHE A 589 -25.34 -30.42 -23.27
N GLN A 590 -26.25 -29.48 -23.06
CA GLN A 590 -26.98 -28.82 -24.13
C GLN A 590 -27.37 -27.39 -23.75
N TYR A 591 -27.11 -26.45 -24.66
CA TYR A 591 -27.51 -25.05 -24.53
C TYR A 591 -28.24 -24.60 -25.82
N PRO A 592 -29.49 -24.10 -25.74
CA PRO A 592 -30.35 -23.99 -24.55
C PRO A 592 -30.69 -25.35 -23.90
N PRO A 593 -31.07 -25.38 -22.61
CA PRO A 593 -31.35 -26.62 -21.90
C PRO A 593 -32.57 -27.37 -22.44
N THR A 594 -32.46 -28.70 -22.46
CA THR A 594 -33.58 -29.58 -22.85
C THR A 594 -34.51 -29.84 -21.68
N ARG A 595 -35.76 -30.22 -22.00
CA ARG A 595 -36.74 -30.66 -21.01
C ARG A 595 -36.23 -31.83 -20.14
N GLU A 596 -35.44 -32.72 -20.73
CA GLU A 596 -34.84 -33.86 -20.04
C GLU A 596 -33.89 -33.42 -18.92
N THR A 597 -33.05 -32.40 -19.16
CA THR A 597 -32.15 -31.83 -18.14
C THR A 597 -32.92 -31.23 -16.95
N PHE A 598 -34.01 -30.51 -17.21
CA PHE A 598 -34.87 -29.98 -16.16
C PHE A 598 -35.54 -31.09 -15.35
N GLU A 599 -36.14 -32.08 -16.02
CA GLU A 599 -36.80 -33.21 -15.36
C GLU A 599 -35.83 -34.05 -14.54
N ALA A 600 -34.60 -34.26 -15.03
CA ALA A 600 -33.55 -34.94 -14.28
C ALA A 600 -33.17 -34.19 -12.99
N THR A 601 -33.01 -32.86 -13.08
CA THR A 601 -32.68 -32.00 -11.93
C THR A 601 -33.82 -32.00 -10.90
N LEU A 602 -35.07 -31.80 -11.35
CA LEU A 602 -36.25 -31.80 -10.46
C LEU A 602 -36.47 -33.16 -9.79
N ARG A 603 -36.14 -34.26 -10.47
CA ARG A 603 -36.21 -35.61 -9.87
C ARG A 603 -35.25 -35.75 -8.69
N GLU A 604 -34.07 -35.14 -8.77
CA GLU A 604 -33.12 -35.12 -7.65
C GLU A 604 -33.60 -34.17 -6.53
N VAL A 605 -34.18 -33.02 -6.86
CA VAL A 605 -34.85 -32.13 -5.88
C VAL A 605 -35.94 -32.89 -5.09
N VAL A 606 -36.77 -33.69 -5.76
CA VAL A 606 -37.79 -34.54 -5.09
C VAL A 606 -37.14 -35.52 -4.11
N ARG A 607 -36.00 -36.12 -4.48
CA ARG A 607 -35.28 -37.06 -3.59
C ARG A 607 -34.73 -36.33 -2.36
N CYS A 608 -34.14 -35.15 -2.54
CA CYS A 608 -33.71 -34.30 -1.43
C CYS A 608 -34.87 -33.93 -0.49
N THR A 609 -36.01 -33.50 -1.04
CA THR A 609 -37.20 -33.18 -0.23
C THR A 609 -37.71 -34.40 0.55
N ARG A 610 -37.73 -35.59 -0.06
CA ARG A 610 -38.16 -36.83 0.63
C ARG A 610 -37.24 -37.21 1.79
N GLU A 611 -35.98 -36.80 1.72
CA GLU A 611 -35.00 -37.00 2.79
C GLU A 611 -34.97 -35.84 3.80
N ASP A 612 -35.94 -34.92 3.78
CA ASP A 612 -36.05 -33.75 4.65
C ASP A 612 -34.83 -32.81 4.55
N ILE A 613 -34.33 -32.63 3.33
CA ILE A 613 -33.25 -31.70 3.01
C ILE A 613 -33.85 -30.41 2.43
N THR A 614 -33.59 -29.29 3.08
CA THR A 614 -34.04 -27.97 2.62
C THR A 614 -33.05 -27.42 1.58
N ILE A 615 -33.53 -26.93 0.43
CA ILE A 615 -32.67 -26.39 -0.64
C ILE A 615 -32.95 -24.89 -0.77
N ASN A 616 -31.97 -24.07 -0.41
CA ASN A 616 -32.02 -22.63 -0.59
C ASN A 616 -31.15 -22.24 -1.79
N THR A 617 -31.74 -21.60 -2.80
CA THR A 617 -31.07 -21.23 -4.05
C THR A 617 -30.92 -19.73 -4.15
N PHE A 618 -29.70 -19.26 -4.36
CA PHE A 618 -29.34 -17.87 -4.61
C PHE A 618 -29.08 -17.71 -6.09
N LEU A 619 -29.98 -16.99 -6.76
CA LEU A 619 -29.90 -16.68 -8.18
C LEU A 619 -29.30 -15.31 -8.39
N LEU A 620 -28.21 -15.24 -9.16
CA LEU A 620 -27.51 -13.99 -9.41
C LEU A 620 -28.00 -13.28 -10.69
N GLU A 621 -28.58 -14.02 -11.63
CA GLU A 621 -29.22 -13.50 -12.83
C GLU A 621 -30.60 -14.19 -13.01
N SER A 622 -31.60 -13.44 -13.48
CA SER A 622 -32.97 -13.93 -13.66
C SER A 622 -33.39 -13.79 -15.12
N THR A 623 -33.43 -14.92 -15.84
CA THR A 623 -33.99 -15.01 -17.19
C THR A 623 -35.43 -15.51 -17.16
N PRO A 624 -36.29 -15.17 -18.15
CA PRO A 624 -37.69 -15.61 -18.17
C PRO A 624 -37.88 -17.14 -18.16
N HIS A 625 -36.90 -17.89 -18.68
CA HIS A 625 -36.92 -19.36 -18.69
C HIS A 625 -36.58 -19.95 -17.32
N MET A 626 -35.75 -19.27 -16.53
CA MET A 626 -35.42 -19.63 -15.15
C MET A 626 -36.65 -19.58 -14.22
N SER A 627 -37.56 -18.63 -14.43
CA SER A 627 -38.73 -18.44 -13.55
C SER A 627 -39.60 -19.70 -13.43
N ARG A 628 -39.80 -20.45 -14.51
CA ARG A 628 -40.58 -21.70 -14.48
C ARG A 628 -39.89 -22.79 -13.67
N PHE A 629 -38.59 -22.95 -13.87
CA PHE A 629 -37.79 -23.91 -13.10
C PHE A 629 -37.81 -23.58 -11.60
N VAL A 630 -37.69 -22.30 -11.27
CA VAL A 630 -37.74 -21.78 -9.90
C VAL A 630 -39.10 -22.01 -9.25
N GLU A 631 -40.19 -21.76 -9.95
CA GLU A 631 -41.54 -22.05 -9.46
C GLU A 631 -41.72 -23.54 -9.13
N ASP A 632 -41.26 -24.43 -10.02
CA ASP A 632 -41.32 -25.87 -9.80
C ASP A 632 -40.43 -26.31 -8.62
N LEU A 633 -39.23 -25.74 -8.50
CA LEU A 633 -38.31 -26.01 -7.39
C LEU A 633 -38.94 -25.59 -6.05
N MET A 634 -39.51 -24.39 -5.96
CA MET A 634 -40.20 -23.89 -4.75
C MET A 634 -41.47 -24.67 -4.41
N ARG A 635 -42.16 -25.22 -5.41
CA ARG A 635 -43.35 -26.06 -5.18
C ARG A 635 -42.97 -27.43 -4.62
N ILE A 636 -41.82 -27.97 -5.02
CA ILE A 636 -41.35 -29.30 -4.65
C ILE A 636 -40.55 -29.28 -3.34
N ASN A 637 -39.70 -28.29 -3.12
CA ASN A 637 -38.86 -28.19 -1.93
C ASN A 637 -39.35 -27.06 -1.01
N ARG A 638 -39.21 -27.24 0.31
CA ARG A 638 -39.63 -26.26 1.32
C ARG A 638 -38.65 -25.09 1.50
N GLY A 639 -37.57 -25.07 0.72
CA GLY A 639 -36.58 -24.01 0.74
C GLY A 639 -36.99 -22.79 -0.08
N ARG A 640 -36.06 -21.84 -0.20
CA ARG A 640 -36.30 -20.54 -0.81
C ARG A 640 -35.48 -20.36 -2.07
N VAL A 641 -35.98 -19.52 -2.97
CA VAL A 641 -35.20 -18.98 -4.07
C VAL A 641 -35.10 -17.47 -3.89
N ILE A 642 -33.88 -16.95 -3.85
CA ILE A 642 -33.57 -15.55 -3.58
C ILE A 642 -32.79 -15.00 -4.77
N ASN A 643 -33.35 -13.98 -5.42
CA ASN A 643 -32.60 -13.21 -6.41
C ASN A 643 -31.67 -12.26 -5.65
N ALA A 644 -30.36 -12.45 -5.81
CA ALA A 644 -29.33 -11.68 -5.15
C ALA A 644 -28.49 -10.94 -6.19
N SER A 645 -28.15 -9.69 -5.93
CA SER A 645 -27.06 -9.04 -6.68
C SER A 645 -25.71 -9.52 -6.14
N PRO A 646 -24.63 -9.55 -6.94
CA PRO A 646 -23.31 -9.99 -6.49
C PRO A 646 -22.85 -9.30 -5.21
N ASN A 647 -23.07 -7.98 -5.10
CA ASN A 647 -22.71 -7.18 -3.93
C ASN A 647 -23.53 -7.50 -2.66
N ARG A 648 -24.66 -8.21 -2.78
CA ARG A 648 -25.57 -8.54 -1.67
C ARG A 648 -25.60 -10.03 -1.35
N LEU A 649 -24.96 -10.88 -2.15
CA LEU A 649 -25.00 -12.33 -2.02
C LEU A 649 -24.59 -12.79 -0.61
N GLY A 650 -23.46 -12.30 -0.09
CA GLY A 650 -22.97 -12.67 1.23
C GLY A 650 -23.98 -12.40 2.35
N ASN A 651 -24.65 -11.24 2.31
CA ASN A 651 -25.65 -10.85 3.31
C ASN A 651 -26.83 -11.81 3.33
N TYR A 652 -27.33 -12.19 2.15
CA TYR A 652 -28.47 -13.09 2.06
C TYR A 652 -28.10 -14.52 2.46
N VAL A 653 -26.92 -15.01 2.05
CA VAL A 653 -26.43 -16.34 2.42
C VAL A 653 -26.28 -16.48 3.93
N LEU A 654 -25.64 -15.50 4.60
CA LEU A 654 -25.49 -15.53 6.06
C LEU A 654 -26.83 -15.44 6.80
N LYS A 655 -27.72 -14.56 6.36
CA LYS A 655 -29.05 -14.40 6.96
C LYS A 655 -29.91 -15.66 6.79
N ASP A 656 -29.79 -16.32 5.64
CA ASP A 656 -30.51 -17.54 5.33
C ASP A 656 -30.00 -18.72 6.18
N PHE A 657 -28.68 -18.87 6.30
CA PHE A 657 -28.06 -19.85 7.19
C PHE A 657 -28.55 -19.70 8.64
N LEU A 658 -28.53 -18.48 9.19
CA LEU A 658 -29.01 -18.21 10.55
C LEU A 658 -30.50 -18.51 10.73
N ARG A 659 -31.32 -18.29 9.70
CA ARG A 659 -32.76 -18.58 9.71
C ARG A 659 -33.07 -20.06 9.54
N GLY A 660 -32.28 -20.78 8.74
CA GLY A 660 -32.38 -22.24 8.63
C GLY A 660 -32.24 -22.91 10.00
N ARG A 661 -31.41 -22.36 10.88
CA ARG A 661 -31.25 -22.81 12.26
C ARG A 661 -32.52 -22.62 13.13
N THR A 662 -33.28 -21.55 12.93
CA THR A 662 -34.45 -21.21 13.77
C THR A 662 -35.77 -21.82 13.28
N ALA A 663 -35.93 -22.06 11.97
CA ALA A 663 -37.18 -22.52 11.37
C ALA A 663 -37.62 -23.94 11.80
N SER A 664 -36.72 -24.76 12.33
CA SER A 664 -37.04 -26.11 12.86
C SER A 664 -37.96 -26.11 14.10
N ARG A 665 -38.29 -24.93 14.68
CA ARG A 665 -39.23 -24.81 15.81
C ARG A 665 -40.72 -24.75 15.41
N GLY A 666 -41.08 -24.80 14.12
CA GLY A 666 -42.45 -24.44 13.67
C GLY A 666 -43.38 -25.52 13.13
N SER A 667 -42.95 -26.77 12.88
CA SER A 667 -43.76 -27.76 12.17
C SER A 667 -44.09 -29.00 13.00
N GLY A 668 -44.73 -28.79 14.15
CA GLY A 668 -45.11 -29.87 15.05
C GLY A 668 -46.26 -29.52 15.97
N GLU A 669 -47.31 -28.84 15.49
CA GLU A 669 -48.64 -28.82 16.14
C GLU A 669 -49.62 -28.00 15.28
N MET A 670 -50.29 -28.65 14.32
CA MET A 670 -51.60 -28.19 13.82
C MET A 670 -52.33 -29.32 13.08
N TRP A 671 -52.59 -30.42 13.79
CA TRP A 671 -53.64 -31.38 13.43
C TRP A 671 -54.28 -31.89 14.73
N ALA A 672 -55.26 -31.13 15.22
CA ALA A 672 -56.43 -31.59 15.96
C ALA A 672 -57.51 -30.51 15.84
#